data_AF-A0A2E3BVB4-F1
#
_entry.id   AF-A0A2E3BVB4-F1
#
_cell.length_a   1.000
_cell.length_b   1.000
_cell.length_c   1.000
_cell.angle_alpha   90.00
_cell.angle_beta   90.00
_cell.angle_gamma   90.00
#
_symmetry.space_group_name_H-M   'P 1'
#
loop_
_entity.id
_entity.type
_entity.pdbx_description
1 polymer ?
#
loop_
_entity_poly.entity_id
_entity_poly.type
_entity_poly.pdbx_seq_one_letter_code
_entity_poly.pdbx_strand_id
1 'polypeptide(L)'
;MGIIERLGRVADTYVDERDQLIEAEQERRRVFTGHAFWPQEVLRDTIIAMSILMVLSFYSWLIPPPLHSAADPFAQAGFVFPDWYVLFSYGYLRLGEYLPQFDIPLPTAIGNFFGTPIISWNAGWWGAAITGIPVAILALPPFIPGREKRGVEDPWFATAGMVYLAHVWFISVYSINIFLELYGKNRTDFCQMNSHAGLSCGTREPWIAEVFNSIPWLLTGVFIFAVLYFAIRWFLVQTQGARITPNGNRNVAFGSLIIAVLLCSVTWPVYDNGFWDMGGFGAMQEIEELETLRSQPSDTLIAIGESEHHEHMMGLCLSYSDSSKSPAWDDDHFDSGAWAYEDHCVMPAEKFTEWGIFQPTQAHIIDFNGANNHIDTNNGRNGLFNQSIHPGSADGSAVVHTFSGIMEVPNLGVDTLFVDVTCNARTTIRGAGNHTISLDVKDIAGTTLISMDACSTETLKLSSGTSYSLDYSITTTGLDISGDVITDVSISAFQPLVLDSNGVAVDLSDDTELFLLTGSAVYNAEQLSSFTLENPTFEKNPKSLDAKLTYSLVIPCLGVGALVFFLMRSMAKGYEYEMNKCYGCDLCDDACPVRLFNAGDKLNIIYNTWNNEDDGVPLYSCLTCTACTNACPQLVDYDSYIDIRRNLIVGGPPAAEIPHSILQAVLRAEADDEANDQFVAVEDYPIDSSVGYYPGCVDYIDQEMIFSHVNEGTMNLGQTTDAAFTLFEDAEIDVAYLGRDFLKCCGHDQKWQGMTEVFDKLKAYNQKKLGDSGIETLVTSCAECFRTFALDYELDDLKVMHTTEFLIESGYDFDAAVPEGTTVTYHDPCRLGRQMNLFDEPRELVKRVEGVDLVEMEHHGEDGLCCGVSSMMSCNENSRALRIERFEEVRATGAEIMLTTCPKCVSHFECLKFEGDPRHDFEILDVVSFLARQIEEKKQV
;
A
#
# COMPACT_ATOMS: atom_id res chain seq x y z
N MET A 1 -14.88 63.91 -26.46
CA MET A 1 -14.47 62.66 -27.14
C MET A 1 -15.70 61.79 -27.31
N GLY A 2 -16.04 61.48 -28.56
CA GLY A 2 -17.21 60.64 -28.90
C GLY A 2 -17.01 59.17 -28.50
N ILE A 3 -18.10 58.39 -28.48
CA ILE A 3 -18.11 56.96 -28.11
C ILE A 3 -17.15 56.12 -28.98
N ILE A 4 -17.02 56.44 -30.27
CA ILE A 4 -16.11 55.73 -31.19
C ILE A 4 -14.64 56.06 -30.89
N GLU A 5 -14.31 57.29 -30.49
CA GLU A 5 -12.94 57.65 -30.05
C GLU A 5 -12.60 57.02 -28.68
N ARG A 6 -13.60 56.80 -27.82
CA ARG A 6 -13.43 56.09 -26.54
C ARG A 6 -13.23 54.59 -26.74
N LEU A 7 -13.93 53.98 -27.71
CA LEU A 7 -13.70 52.59 -28.12
C LEU A 7 -12.33 52.41 -28.79
N GLY A 8 -11.89 53.37 -29.60
CA GLY A 8 -10.54 53.39 -30.17
C GLY A 8 -9.47 53.48 -29.08
N ARG A 9 -9.63 54.37 -28.10
CA ARG A 9 -8.65 54.50 -27.00
C ARG A 9 -8.60 53.28 -26.09
N VAL A 10 -9.73 52.62 -25.83
CA VAL A 10 -9.80 51.38 -25.03
C VAL A 10 -9.22 50.19 -25.83
N ALA A 11 -9.47 50.12 -27.14
CA ALA A 11 -8.84 49.14 -28.02
C ALA A 11 -7.32 49.37 -28.15
N ASP A 12 -6.87 50.63 -28.20
CA ASP A 12 -5.45 50.98 -28.22
C ASP A 12 -4.78 50.69 -26.88
N THR A 13 -5.46 50.94 -25.74
CA THR A 13 -4.93 50.60 -24.40
C THR A 13 -4.84 49.07 -24.23
N TYR A 14 -5.83 48.33 -24.74
CA TYR A 14 -5.87 46.88 -24.76
C TYR A 14 -4.81 46.26 -25.70
N VAL A 15 -4.55 46.88 -26.85
CA VAL A 15 -3.50 46.47 -27.79
C VAL A 15 -2.12 46.82 -27.23
N ASP A 16 -1.95 47.99 -26.60
CA ASP A 16 -0.71 48.40 -25.93
C ASP A 16 -0.40 47.53 -24.72
N GLU A 17 -1.39 47.17 -23.87
CA GLU A 17 -1.16 46.26 -22.72
C GLU A 17 -0.93 44.82 -23.17
N ARG A 18 -1.64 44.33 -24.19
CA ARG A 18 -1.39 43.02 -24.79
C ARG A 18 0.01 42.96 -25.40
N ASP A 19 0.42 43.98 -26.14
CA ASP A 19 1.74 44.02 -26.79
C ASP A 19 2.86 44.23 -25.75
N GLN A 20 2.61 44.99 -24.67
CA GLN A 20 3.52 45.06 -23.50
C GLN A 20 3.63 43.73 -22.74
N LEU A 21 2.57 42.93 -22.67
CA LEU A 21 2.59 41.59 -22.04
C LEU A 21 3.21 40.52 -22.95
N ILE A 22 3.15 40.69 -24.27
CA ILE A 22 3.81 39.82 -25.26
C ILE A 22 5.31 40.15 -25.35
N GLU A 23 5.71 41.42 -25.18
CA GLU A 23 7.11 41.88 -25.19
C GLU A 23 7.81 41.79 -23.81
N ALA A 24 7.08 41.52 -22.72
CA ALA A 24 7.66 41.39 -21.40
C ALA A 24 8.49 40.10 -21.27
N GLU A 25 9.82 40.25 -21.22
CA GLU A 25 10.77 39.13 -21.10
C GLU A 25 10.76 38.40 -19.73
N GLN A 26 9.96 38.82 -18.74
CA GLN A 26 9.93 38.19 -17.41
C GLN A 26 8.52 37.95 -16.85
N GLU A 27 8.25 36.69 -16.54
CA GLU A 27 7.11 36.18 -15.78
C GLU A 27 7.19 36.65 -14.31
N ARG A 28 6.12 37.27 -13.78
CA ARG A 28 6.07 37.67 -12.35
C ARG A 28 5.97 36.42 -11.46
N ARG A 29 6.98 36.20 -10.60
CA ARG A 29 7.03 35.10 -9.61
C ARG A 29 6.67 35.59 -8.19
N ARG A 30 5.84 34.81 -7.49
CA ARG A 30 5.52 34.97 -6.05
C ARG A 30 6.78 34.77 -5.19
N VAL A 31 6.88 35.52 -4.08
CA VAL A 31 8.11 35.72 -3.27
C VAL A 31 8.10 35.05 -1.88
N PHE A 32 7.11 34.22 -1.53
CA PHE A 32 7.09 33.57 -0.21
C PHE A 32 7.32 32.06 -0.29
N THR A 33 8.36 31.61 0.40
CA THR A 33 8.75 30.21 0.64
C THR A 33 8.09 29.68 1.92
N GLY A 34 7.63 28.42 1.93
CA GLY A 34 7.02 27.76 3.09
C GLY A 34 7.97 27.70 4.30
N HIS A 35 7.42 27.76 5.51
CA HIS A 35 8.18 27.74 6.77
C HIS A 35 7.96 26.41 7.50
N ALA A 36 9.05 25.74 7.92
CA ALA A 36 9.03 24.38 8.46
C ALA A 36 8.16 24.15 9.73
N PHE A 37 7.80 25.22 10.44
CA PHE A 37 6.96 25.13 11.66
C PHE A 37 5.49 25.49 11.41
N TRP A 38 5.07 25.55 10.15
CA TRP A 38 3.66 25.74 9.85
C TRP A 38 2.85 24.52 10.34
N PRO A 39 1.67 24.69 10.96
CA PRO A 39 0.92 23.59 11.56
C PRO A 39 0.68 22.39 10.63
N GLN A 40 0.49 22.64 9.33
CA GLN A 40 0.32 21.58 8.32
C GLN A 40 1.60 20.77 8.04
N GLU A 41 2.78 21.42 8.09
CA GLU A 41 4.08 20.77 7.94
C GLU A 41 4.37 19.89 9.17
N VAL A 42 4.07 20.40 10.37
CA VAL A 42 4.21 19.67 11.65
C VAL A 42 3.33 18.42 11.69
N LEU A 43 2.07 18.51 11.23
CA LEU A 43 1.17 17.36 11.18
C LEU A 43 1.66 16.29 10.20
N ARG A 44 2.06 16.69 8.98
CA ARG A 44 2.67 15.79 7.99
C ARG A 44 3.87 15.07 8.59
N ASP A 45 4.79 15.82 9.19
CA ASP A 45 6.03 15.28 9.74
C ASP A 45 5.75 14.35 10.93
N THR A 46 4.69 14.60 11.71
CA THR A 46 4.23 13.72 12.79
C THR A 46 3.66 12.39 12.26
N ILE A 47 2.86 12.43 11.19
CA ILE A 47 2.34 11.20 10.54
C ILE A 47 3.50 10.36 9.99
N ILE A 48 4.45 11.02 9.32
CA ILE A 48 5.67 10.37 8.83
C ILE A 48 6.44 9.75 10.01
N ALA A 49 6.65 10.47 11.10
CA ALA A 49 7.33 9.96 12.29
C ALA A 49 6.62 8.73 12.90
N MET A 50 5.29 8.76 13.04
CA MET A 50 4.50 7.65 13.60
C MET A 50 4.53 6.41 12.69
N SER A 51 4.45 6.60 11.37
CA SER A 51 4.59 5.50 10.41
C SER A 51 5.97 4.84 10.48
N ILE A 52 7.04 5.63 10.59
CA ILE A 52 8.40 5.10 10.80
C ILE A 52 8.47 4.32 12.12
N LEU A 53 7.86 4.83 13.19
CA LEU A 53 7.86 4.19 14.51
C LEU A 53 7.09 2.85 14.52
N MET A 54 5.99 2.76 13.78
CA MET A 54 5.28 1.48 13.56
C MET A 54 6.14 0.46 12.82
N VAL A 55 6.83 0.88 11.76
CA VAL A 55 7.76 0.02 11.00
C VAL A 55 8.91 -0.47 11.91
N LEU A 56 9.48 0.41 12.73
CA LEU A 56 10.52 0.05 13.70
C LEU A 56 10.02 -0.97 14.74
N SER A 57 8.80 -0.77 15.24
CA SER A 57 8.18 -1.69 16.20
C SER A 57 7.91 -3.06 15.57
N PHE A 58 7.49 -3.08 14.30
CA PHE A 58 7.32 -4.31 13.52
C PHE A 58 8.64 -5.05 13.32
N TYR A 59 9.73 -4.37 12.96
CA TYR A 59 11.04 -5.00 12.85
C TYR A 59 11.56 -5.53 14.20
N SER A 60 11.31 -4.79 15.28
CA SER A 60 11.66 -5.23 16.63
C SER A 60 10.88 -6.47 17.07
N TRP A 61 9.67 -6.67 16.53
CA TRP A 61 8.88 -7.89 16.74
C TRP A 61 9.32 -9.06 15.84
N LEU A 62 9.66 -8.78 14.58
CA LEU A 62 10.08 -9.78 13.59
C LEU A 62 11.43 -10.41 13.94
N ILE A 63 12.34 -9.63 14.51
CA ILE A 63 13.73 -10.01 14.79
C ILE A 63 13.88 -10.12 16.31
N PRO A 64 13.63 -11.30 16.91
CA PRO A 64 13.94 -11.48 18.32
C PRO A 64 15.45 -11.27 18.50
N PRO A 65 15.90 -10.61 19.58
CA PRO A 65 17.32 -10.47 19.84
C PRO A 65 17.93 -11.88 19.90
N PRO A 66 19.12 -12.11 19.30
CA PRO A 66 19.78 -13.39 19.43
C PRO A 66 19.96 -13.66 20.93
N LEU A 67 19.48 -14.81 21.41
CA LEU A 67 19.69 -15.25 22.79
C LEU A 67 21.09 -15.88 22.91
N HIS A 68 22.14 -15.10 22.65
CA HIS A 68 23.50 -15.43 23.09
C HIS A 68 23.66 -15.17 24.60
N SER A 69 24.52 -15.94 25.25
CA SER A 69 24.92 -15.68 26.64
C SER A 69 25.55 -14.29 26.76
N ALA A 70 25.20 -13.54 27.80
CA ALA A 70 25.40 -12.08 27.93
C ALA A 70 26.86 -11.56 27.98
N ALA A 71 27.87 -12.27 27.47
CA ALA A 71 29.27 -11.87 27.54
C ALA A 71 30.21 -12.53 26.50
N ASP A 72 29.83 -12.63 25.22
CA ASP A 72 30.76 -13.06 24.16
C ASP A 72 31.26 -11.86 23.31
N PRO A 73 32.54 -11.47 23.42
CA PRO A 73 33.14 -10.40 22.63
C PRO A 73 33.59 -10.83 21.21
N PHE A 74 33.51 -12.13 20.88
CA PHE A 74 33.83 -12.68 19.55
C PHE A 74 32.58 -13.04 18.74
N ALA A 75 31.43 -13.21 19.38
CA ALA A 75 30.16 -13.05 18.71
C ALA A 75 30.11 -11.60 18.21
N GLN A 76 30.28 -11.38 16.90
CA GLN A 76 29.98 -10.09 16.29
C GLN A 76 28.62 -9.66 16.83
N ALA A 77 28.57 -8.58 17.62
CA ALA A 77 27.34 -8.09 18.21
C ALA A 77 26.31 -7.95 17.08
N GLY A 78 25.35 -8.87 17.06
CA GLY A 78 24.26 -8.86 16.10
C GLY A 78 23.44 -7.62 16.38
N PHE A 79 23.71 -6.55 15.63
CA PHE A 79 22.95 -5.30 15.54
C PHE A 79 22.54 -4.61 16.86
N VAL A 80 23.03 -3.39 17.06
CA VAL A 80 22.41 -2.44 18.00
C VAL A 80 21.11 -1.94 17.34
N PHE A 81 19.96 -2.48 17.74
CA PHE A 81 18.64 -1.86 17.45
C PHE A 81 18.53 -0.55 18.26
N PRO A 82 18.23 0.64 17.65
CA PRO A 82 17.14 0.89 16.69
C PRO A 82 17.51 1.82 15.49
N ASP A 83 18.74 1.81 14.98
CA ASP A 83 19.18 2.77 13.97
C ASP A 83 18.84 2.33 12.53
N TRP A 84 17.65 2.68 12.02
CA TRP A 84 17.22 2.35 10.64
C TRP A 84 18.16 2.86 9.54
N TYR A 85 18.85 3.99 9.74
CA TYR A 85 19.82 4.49 8.78
C TYR A 85 21.06 3.59 8.68
N VAL A 86 21.38 2.83 9.75
CA VAL A 86 22.46 1.84 9.76
C VAL A 86 22.04 0.60 8.98
N LEU A 87 20.79 0.13 9.13
CA LEU A 87 20.25 -1.01 8.36
C LEU A 87 20.24 -0.73 6.86
N PHE A 88 19.76 0.44 6.46
CA PHE A 88 19.78 0.90 5.08
C PHE A 88 21.20 0.97 4.50
N SER A 89 22.14 1.57 5.24
CA SER A 89 23.55 1.68 4.82
C SER A 89 24.25 0.31 4.74
N TYR A 90 23.98 -0.58 5.70
CA TYR A 90 24.49 -1.95 5.71
C TYR A 90 23.93 -2.76 4.54
N GLY A 91 22.65 -2.57 4.21
CA GLY A 91 22.02 -3.17 3.04
C GLY A 91 22.72 -2.78 1.74
N TYR A 92 23.14 -1.52 1.58
CA TYR A 92 23.95 -1.11 0.41
C TYR A 92 25.37 -1.66 0.42
N LEU A 93 26.02 -1.76 1.59
CA LEU A 93 27.34 -2.40 1.69
C LEU A 93 27.26 -3.85 1.23
N ARG A 94 26.23 -4.56 1.66
CA ARG A 94 25.95 -5.94 1.26
C ARG A 94 25.64 -6.06 -0.23
N LEU A 95 24.79 -5.18 -0.77
CA LEU A 95 24.54 -5.12 -2.21
C LEU A 95 25.84 -4.85 -2.99
N GLY A 96 26.75 -4.07 -2.40
CA GLY A 96 28.08 -3.80 -2.93
C GLY A 96 28.97 -5.02 -3.10
N GLU A 97 28.73 -6.13 -2.38
CA GLU A 97 29.48 -7.39 -2.53
C GLU A 97 29.15 -8.09 -3.86
N TYR A 98 27.93 -7.90 -4.38
CA TYR A 98 27.47 -8.50 -5.62
C TYR A 98 27.77 -7.64 -6.86
N LEU A 99 28.36 -6.46 -6.68
CA LEU A 99 28.79 -5.59 -7.77
C LEU A 99 30.22 -5.91 -8.23
N PRO A 100 30.61 -5.56 -9.46
CA PRO A 100 31.96 -5.81 -9.97
C PRO A 100 33.03 -5.14 -9.10
N GLN A 101 34.00 -5.93 -8.64
CA GLN A 101 35.13 -5.48 -7.82
C GLN A 101 36.37 -5.33 -8.70
N PHE A 102 37.02 -4.17 -8.69
CA PHE A 102 38.25 -3.97 -9.47
C PHE A 102 39.19 -2.95 -8.84
N ASP A 103 40.49 -3.15 -9.10
CA ASP A 103 41.55 -2.26 -8.65
C ASP A 103 41.95 -1.30 -9.76
N ILE A 104 41.79 0.01 -9.51
CA ILE A 104 42.22 1.05 -10.42
C ILE A 104 43.65 1.50 -10.02
N PRO A 105 44.66 1.30 -10.87
CA PRO A 105 46.01 1.79 -10.59
C PRO A 105 46.06 3.31 -10.64
N LEU A 106 46.60 3.93 -9.58
CA LEU A 106 46.73 5.39 -9.50
C LEU A 106 48.05 5.87 -10.11
N PRO A 107 48.07 7.06 -10.75
CA PRO A 107 49.31 7.75 -11.10
C PRO A 107 50.17 8.01 -9.85
N THR A 108 51.50 7.91 -9.99
CA THR A 108 52.46 7.95 -8.86
C THR A 108 52.33 9.20 -7.98
N ALA A 109 51.94 10.34 -8.55
CA ALA A 109 51.71 11.58 -7.80
C ALA A 109 50.48 11.52 -6.88
N ILE A 110 49.42 10.85 -7.32
CA ILE A 110 48.15 10.72 -6.58
C ILE A 110 48.25 9.55 -5.59
N GLY A 111 48.86 8.43 -5.98
CA GLY A 111 49.08 7.29 -5.07
C GLY A 111 49.96 7.64 -3.87
N ASN A 112 50.98 8.48 -4.06
CA ASN A 112 51.80 8.99 -2.95
C ASN A 112 51.04 9.93 -2.00
N PHE A 113 49.97 10.58 -2.46
CA PHE A 113 49.14 11.46 -1.62
C PHE A 113 48.20 10.66 -0.72
N PHE A 114 47.58 9.59 -1.24
CA PHE A 114 46.67 8.73 -0.48
C PHE A 114 47.37 7.58 0.26
N GLY A 115 48.68 7.37 0.03
CA GLY A 115 49.46 6.32 0.67
C GLY A 115 49.21 4.92 0.11
N THR A 116 48.47 4.79 -0.98
CA THR A 116 48.18 3.52 -1.66
C THR A 116 48.39 3.65 -3.18
N PRO A 117 49.05 2.67 -3.84
CA PRO A 117 49.27 2.72 -5.29
C PRO A 117 48.02 2.37 -6.12
N ILE A 118 46.95 1.93 -5.45
CA ILE A 118 45.69 1.48 -6.04
C ILE A 118 44.51 2.08 -5.28
N ILE A 119 43.40 2.34 -6.00
CA ILE A 119 42.07 2.51 -5.41
C ILE A 119 41.28 1.26 -5.76
N SER A 120 40.92 0.49 -4.74
CA SER A 120 40.02 -0.65 -4.88
C SER A 120 38.58 -0.16 -4.88
N TRP A 121 37.85 -0.41 -5.97
CA TRP A 121 36.38 -0.34 -5.98
C TRP A 121 35.86 -1.61 -5.33
N ASN A 122 35.96 -1.63 -4.01
CA ASN A 122 35.50 -2.73 -3.18
C ASN A 122 34.03 -2.53 -2.75
N ALA A 123 33.43 -3.54 -2.09
CA ALA A 123 32.08 -3.47 -1.55
C ALA A 123 31.84 -2.24 -0.67
N GLY A 124 32.86 -1.82 0.09
CA GLY A 124 32.84 -0.60 0.91
C GLY A 124 32.68 0.68 0.06
N TRP A 125 33.39 0.77 -1.04
CA TRP A 125 33.26 1.88 -1.98
C TRP A 125 31.88 1.90 -2.64
N TRP A 126 31.40 0.75 -3.13
CA TRP A 126 30.07 0.63 -3.73
C TRP A 126 28.96 0.98 -2.75
N GLY A 127 29.02 0.47 -1.52
CA GLY A 127 28.05 0.81 -0.47
C GLY A 127 28.02 2.31 -0.19
N ALA A 128 29.19 2.95 -0.07
CA ALA A 128 29.26 4.40 0.14
C ALA A 128 28.74 5.21 -1.06
N ALA A 129 29.12 4.84 -2.28
CA ALA A 129 28.69 5.52 -3.50
C ALA A 129 27.18 5.43 -3.72
N ILE A 130 26.59 4.24 -3.54
CA ILE A 130 25.17 4.01 -3.74
C ILE A 130 24.36 4.65 -2.61
N THR A 131 24.83 4.63 -1.36
CA THR A 131 24.17 5.36 -0.26
C THR A 131 24.09 6.87 -0.54
N GLY A 132 25.10 7.42 -1.22
CA GLY A 132 25.14 8.84 -1.59
C GLY A 132 24.10 9.26 -2.62
N ILE A 133 23.66 8.36 -3.52
CA ILE A 133 22.74 8.71 -4.62
C ILE A 133 21.33 9.08 -4.08
N PRO A 134 20.65 8.24 -3.29
CA PRO A 134 19.33 8.60 -2.78
C PRO A 134 19.36 9.78 -1.81
N VAL A 135 20.41 9.90 -0.99
CA VAL A 135 20.59 11.05 -0.09
C VAL A 135 20.80 12.34 -0.88
N ALA A 136 21.55 12.29 -2.00
CA ALA A 136 21.69 13.44 -2.89
C ALA A 136 20.37 13.81 -3.57
N ILE A 137 19.56 12.83 -3.98
CA ILE A 137 18.22 13.05 -4.54
C ILE A 137 17.28 13.71 -3.51
N LEU A 138 17.35 13.31 -2.23
CA LEU A 138 16.59 13.96 -1.15
C LEU A 138 17.13 15.36 -0.79
N ALA A 139 18.41 15.60 -0.97
CA ALA A 139 19.04 16.89 -0.68
C ALA A 139 18.85 17.91 -1.82
N LEU A 140 18.44 17.46 -3.01
CA LEU A 140 18.25 18.28 -4.21
C LEU A 140 17.02 19.23 -4.21
N PRO A 141 15.85 18.88 -3.64
CA PRO A 141 14.64 19.72 -3.72
C PRO A 141 14.83 21.18 -3.27
N PRO A 142 15.57 21.50 -2.19
CA PRO A 142 15.88 22.89 -1.82
C PRO A 142 16.67 23.69 -2.87
N PHE A 143 17.35 23.01 -3.80
CA PHE A 143 18.21 23.62 -4.82
C PHE A 143 17.58 23.63 -6.22
N ILE A 144 16.43 22.98 -6.42
CA ILE A 144 15.71 22.98 -7.70
C ILE A 144 14.73 24.17 -7.71
N PRO A 145 14.85 25.12 -8.66
CA PRO A 145 13.93 26.26 -8.74
C PRO A 145 12.52 25.80 -9.18
N GLY A 146 11.55 25.93 -8.29
CA GLY A 146 10.14 25.57 -8.50
C GLY A 146 9.35 25.72 -7.20
N ARG A 147 8.03 25.94 -7.30
CA ARG A 147 7.15 26.04 -6.10
C ARG A 147 7.02 24.65 -5.44
N GLU A 148 6.91 24.62 -4.11
CA GLU A 148 6.43 23.44 -3.38
C GLU A 148 4.98 23.18 -3.81
N LYS A 149 4.78 22.22 -4.73
CA LYS A 149 3.45 21.80 -5.18
C LYS A 149 2.92 20.73 -4.22
N ARG A 150 1.62 20.73 -3.97
CA ARG A 150 0.98 19.66 -3.19
C ARG A 150 1.05 18.34 -3.96
N GLY A 151 1.09 17.21 -3.28
CA GLY A 151 1.20 15.90 -3.96
C GLY A 151 0.05 15.58 -4.93
N VAL A 152 -1.14 16.17 -4.73
CA VAL A 152 -2.28 16.05 -5.66
C VAL A 152 -2.08 16.94 -6.90
N GLU A 153 -1.36 18.06 -6.77
CA GLU A 153 -1.03 18.98 -7.87
C GLU A 153 0.12 18.45 -8.73
N ASP A 154 1.02 17.66 -8.13
CA ASP A 154 2.08 16.97 -8.85
C ASP A 154 2.21 15.48 -8.43
N PRO A 155 1.32 14.61 -8.96
CA PRO A 155 1.30 13.19 -8.62
C PRO A 155 2.62 12.47 -8.91
N TRP A 156 3.43 12.98 -9.85
CA TRP A 156 4.70 12.37 -10.22
C TRP A 156 5.76 12.53 -9.14
N PHE A 157 5.91 13.72 -8.56
CA PHE A 157 6.88 13.93 -7.47
C PHE A 157 6.47 13.17 -6.20
N ALA A 158 5.18 13.14 -5.86
CA ALA A 158 4.68 12.36 -4.74
C ALA A 158 4.95 10.84 -4.93
N THR A 159 4.75 10.35 -6.15
CA THR A 159 5.04 8.97 -6.54
C THR A 159 6.53 8.65 -6.37
N ALA A 160 7.42 9.54 -6.83
CA ALA A 160 8.86 9.35 -6.72
C ALA A 160 9.34 9.26 -5.25
N GLY A 161 8.77 10.10 -4.36
CA GLY A 161 9.06 10.05 -2.92
C GLY A 161 8.66 8.71 -2.28
N MET A 162 7.51 8.15 -2.68
CA MET A 162 7.04 6.87 -2.16
C MET A 162 7.82 5.66 -2.69
N VAL A 163 8.25 5.69 -3.96
CA VAL A 163 9.18 4.69 -4.51
C VAL A 163 10.48 4.67 -3.70
N TYR A 164 10.98 5.85 -3.34
CA TYR A 164 12.18 5.97 -2.51
C TYR A 164 12.01 5.36 -1.11
N LEU A 165 10.91 5.67 -0.41
CA LEU A 165 10.64 5.09 0.91
C LEU A 165 10.49 3.56 0.86
N ALA A 166 9.84 3.03 -0.18
CA ALA A 166 9.75 1.59 -0.39
C ALA A 166 11.16 0.98 -0.58
N HIS A 167 12.03 1.62 -1.35
CA HIS A 167 13.40 1.15 -1.57
C HIS A 167 14.22 1.10 -0.27
N VAL A 168 14.12 2.14 0.57
CA VAL A 168 14.78 2.19 1.89
C VAL A 168 14.31 1.01 2.77
N TRP A 169 13.03 0.70 2.73
CA TRP A 169 12.46 -0.43 3.47
C TRP A 169 13.04 -1.77 2.97
N PHE A 170 12.91 -2.07 1.68
CA PHE A 170 13.36 -3.35 1.11
C PHE A 170 14.88 -3.57 1.28
N ILE A 171 15.70 -2.53 1.19
CA ILE A 171 17.14 -2.70 1.36
C ILE A 171 17.54 -2.88 2.83
N SER A 172 16.76 -2.32 3.76
CA SER A 172 16.90 -2.62 5.19
C SER A 172 16.56 -4.09 5.46
N VAL A 173 15.52 -4.63 4.82
CA VAL A 173 15.19 -6.07 4.87
C VAL A 173 16.30 -6.93 4.29
N TYR A 174 16.87 -6.52 3.15
CA TYR A 174 18.00 -7.24 2.54
C TYR A 174 19.22 -7.35 3.47
N SER A 175 19.47 -6.29 4.24
CA SER A 175 20.57 -6.22 5.20
C SER A 175 20.49 -7.32 6.27
N ILE A 176 19.28 -7.78 6.62
CA ILE A 176 18.98 -8.78 7.67
C ILE A 176 18.58 -10.16 7.11
N ASN A 177 18.92 -10.50 5.86
CA ASN A 177 18.45 -11.73 5.19
C ASN A 177 18.70 -13.05 5.98
N ILE A 178 19.72 -13.10 6.84
CA ILE A 178 20.08 -14.29 7.65
C ILE A 178 18.93 -14.61 8.61
N PHE A 179 18.29 -13.58 9.15
CA PHE A 179 17.12 -13.74 10.01
C PHE A 179 15.88 -14.18 9.22
N LEU A 180 15.77 -13.81 7.95
CA LEU A 180 14.71 -14.29 7.06
C LEU A 180 14.93 -15.75 6.64
N GLU A 181 16.17 -16.18 6.43
CA GLU A 181 16.50 -17.58 6.19
C GLU A 181 16.14 -18.42 7.42
N LEU A 182 16.51 -17.96 8.62
CA LEU A 182 16.10 -18.56 9.88
C LEU A 182 14.58 -18.58 10.04
N TYR A 183 13.89 -17.51 9.63
CA TYR A 183 12.43 -17.46 9.64
C TYR A 183 11.80 -18.52 8.73
N GLY A 184 12.35 -18.69 7.52
CA GLY A 184 11.93 -19.74 6.59
C GLY A 184 12.19 -21.15 7.13
N LYS A 185 13.30 -21.36 7.85
CA LYS A 185 13.63 -22.63 8.51
C LYS A 185 12.87 -22.84 9.84
N ASN A 186 12.29 -21.79 10.43
CA ASN A 186 11.51 -21.87 11.66
C ASN A 186 10.01 -22.09 11.37
N ARG A 187 9.69 -23.05 10.49
CA ARG A 187 8.33 -23.50 10.19
C ARG A 187 8.07 -24.88 10.78
N THR A 188 6.82 -25.18 11.14
CA THR A 188 6.42 -26.47 11.73
C THR A 188 6.64 -27.67 10.81
N ASP A 189 6.76 -27.44 9.50
CA ASP A 189 7.01 -28.45 8.47
C ASP A 189 8.49 -28.57 8.06
N PHE A 190 9.40 -27.87 8.74
CA PHE A 190 10.84 -27.92 8.48
C PHE A 190 11.60 -28.38 9.72
N CYS A 191 12.51 -29.35 9.56
CA CYS A 191 13.38 -29.84 10.62
C CYS A 191 14.83 -29.97 10.14
N GLN A 192 15.78 -29.72 11.04
CA GLN A 192 17.21 -29.92 10.79
C GLN A 192 17.85 -30.79 11.88
N MET A 193 18.82 -31.63 11.49
CA MET A 193 19.61 -32.41 12.43
C MET A 193 20.54 -31.52 13.28
N ASN A 194 20.52 -31.74 14.58
CA ASN A 194 21.39 -31.07 15.55
C ASN A 194 22.68 -31.89 15.81
N SER A 195 23.59 -31.35 16.61
CA SER A 195 24.87 -31.99 16.95
C SER A 195 24.77 -33.26 17.80
N HIS A 196 23.56 -33.63 18.25
CA HIS A 196 23.27 -34.76 19.12
C HIS A 196 22.38 -35.82 18.44
N ALA A 197 22.29 -35.81 17.11
CA ALA A 197 21.40 -36.70 16.33
C ALA A 197 19.90 -36.54 16.66
N GLY A 198 19.52 -35.40 17.25
CA GLY A 198 18.13 -34.98 17.40
C GLY A 198 17.70 -34.03 16.28
N LEU A 199 16.39 -33.90 16.05
CA LEU A 199 15.83 -32.92 15.12
C LEU A 199 15.38 -31.66 15.84
N SER A 200 15.79 -30.50 15.31
CA SER A 200 15.26 -29.19 15.66
C SER A 200 14.26 -28.77 14.59
N CYS A 201 12.98 -28.78 14.94
CA CYS A 201 11.89 -28.38 14.05
C CYS A 201 11.43 -26.95 14.34
N GLY A 202 10.90 -26.26 13.34
CA GLY A 202 10.35 -24.92 13.55
C GLY A 202 9.00 -24.93 14.28
N THR A 203 8.58 -23.76 14.76
CA THR A 203 7.42 -23.59 15.66
C THR A 203 6.29 -22.72 15.07
N ARG A 204 6.46 -22.20 13.85
CA ARG A 204 5.49 -21.31 13.21
C ARG A 204 4.79 -21.99 12.04
N GLU A 205 3.56 -21.56 11.82
CA GLU A 205 2.76 -22.08 10.71
C GLU A 205 3.40 -21.75 9.34
N PRO A 206 3.39 -22.71 8.38
CA PRO A 206 4.01 -22.58 7.06
C PRO A 206 3.57 -21.34 6.26
N TRP A 207 2.27 -21.02 6.31
CA TRP A 207 1.64 -20.01 5.47
C TRP A 207 2.18 -18.59 5.69
N ILE A 208 2.74 -18.29 6.88
CA ILE A 208 3.20 -16.93 7.17
C ILE A 208 4.42 -16.59 6.29
N ALA A 209 5.35 -17.53 6.14
CA ALA A 209 6.51 -17.38 5.26
C ALA A 209 6.09 -17.22 3.79
N GLU A 210 5.06 -17.96 3.37
CA GLU A 210 4.52 -17.90 2.01
C GLU A 210 3.88 -16.53 1.71
N VAL A 211 3.13 -15.97 2.66
CA VAL A 211 2.55 -14.62 2.52
C VAL A 211 3.66 -13.58 2.37
N PHE A 212 4.69 -13.60 3.22
CA PHE A 212 5.82 -12.66 3.10
C PHE A 212 6.56 -12.78 1.76
N ASN A 213 6.78 -14.00 1.27
CA ASN A 213 7.39 -14.27 -0.03
C ASN A 213 6.51 -13.77 -1.19
N SER A 214 5.17 -13.80 -1.04
CA SER A 214 4.24 -13.37 -2.11
C SER A 214 4.09 -11.86 -2.28
N ILE A 215 4.27 -11.06 -1.22
CA ILE A 215 4.02 -9.60 -1.23
C ILE A 215 4.82 -8.86 -2.31
N PRO A 216 6.15 -9.05 -2.45
CA PRO A 216 6.92 -8.37 -3.49
C PRO A 216 6.39 -8.70 -4.89
N TRP A 217 5.97 -9.95 -5.11
CA TRP A 217 5.44 -10.37 -6.40
C TRP A 217 4.06 -9.79 -6.71
N LEU A 218 3.20 -9.63 -5.69
CA LEU A 218 1.92 -8.94 -5.84
C LEU A 218 2.12 -7.46 -6.24
N LEU A 219 3.08 -6.77 -5.61
CA LEU A 219 3.44 -5.39 -5.95
C LEU A 219 3.97 -5.28 -7.40
N THR A 220 4.72 -6.28 -7.87
CA THR A 220 5.08 -6.38 -9.29
C THR A 220 3.86 -6.51 -10.18
N GLY A 221 2.86 -7.31 -9.81
CA GLY A 221 1.61 -7.41 -10.54
C GLY A 221 0.91 -6.05 -10.67
N VAL A 222 0.90 -5.25 -9.59
CA VAL A 222 0.38 -3.88 -9.61
C VAL A 222 1.17 -2.99 -10.57
N PHE A 223 2.50 -3.09 -10.57
CA PHE A 223 3.35 -2.34 -11.50
C PHE A 223 3.09 -2.73 -12.97
N ILE A 224 3.04 -4.03 -13.27
CA ILE A 224 2.74 -4.55 -14.61
C ILE A 224 1.36 -4.08 -15.06
N PHE A 225 0.36 -4.15 -14.20
CA PHE A 225 -0.97 -3.62 -14.46
C PHE A 225 -0.90 -2.13 -14.85
N ALA A 226 -0.17 -1.32 -14.08
CA ALA A 226 -0.02 0.10 -14.36
C ALA A 226 0.62 0.35 -15.73
N VAL A 227 1.74 -0.32 -16.02
CA VAL A 227 2.45 -0.20 -17.31
C VAL A 227 1.54 -0.59 -18.47
N LEU A 228 0.87 -1.74 -18.38
CA LEU A 228 -0.05 -2.22 -19.41
C LEU A 228 -1.22 -1.25 -19.61
N TYR A 229 -1.84 -0.80 -18.52
CA TYR A 229 -2.96 0.12 -18.56
C TYR A 229 -2.55 1.44 -19.24
N PHE A 230 -1.44 2.05 -18.83
CA PHE A 230 -1.00 3.32 -19.40
C PHE A 230 -0.52 3.17 -20.84
N ALA A 231 0.20 2.09 -21.19
CA ALA A 231 0.67 1.86 -22.55
C ALA A 231 -0.49 1.62 -23.52
N ILE A 232 -1.44 0.74 -23.16
CA ILE A 232 -2.61 0.43 -23.99
C ILE A 232 -3.49 1.68 -24.10
N ARG A 233 -3.74 2.38 -22.98
CA ARG A 233 -4.51 3.62 -23.00
C ARG A 233 -3.83 4.68 -23.86
N TRP A 234 -2.54 4.88 -23.73
CA TRP A 234 -1.78 5.84 -24.55
C TRP A 234 -1.92 5.50 -26.04
N PHE A 235 -1.71 4.25 -26.43
CA PHE A 235 -1.87 3.80 -27.81
C PHE A 235 -3.29 3.99 -28.33
N LEU A 236 -4.31 3.62 -27.56
CA LEU A 236 -5.71 3.80 -27.95
C LEU A 236 -6.04 5.28 -28.09
N VAL A 237 -5.55 6.14 -27.19
CA VAL A 237 -5.80 7.59 -27.26
C VAL A 237 -5.16 8.17 -28.53
N GLN A 238 -3.95 7.76 -28.88
CA GLN A 238 -3.27 8.22 -30.10
C GLN A 238 -3.95 7.72 -31.40
N THR A 239 -4.50 6.50 -31.37
CA THR A 239 -5.08 5.88 -32.58
C THR A 239 -6.57 6.18 -32.77
N GLN A 240 -7.35 6.22 -31.70
CA GLN A 240 -8.80 6.39 -31.71
C GLN A 240 -9.26 7.78 -31.25
N GLY A 241 -8.37 8.56 -30.63
CA GLY A 241 -8.66 9.92 -30.17
C GLY A 241 -9.86 9.99 -29.21
N ALA A 242 -10.76 10.95 -29.46
CA ALA A 242 -11.95 11.19 -28.64
C ALA A 242 -13.02 10.09 -28.69
N ARG A 243 -12.83 8.99 -29.45
CA ARG A 243 -13.80 7.88 -29.56
C ARG A 243 -13.71 6.86 -28.42
N ILE A 244 -12.72 6.99 -27.52
CA ILE A 244 -12.63 6.13 -26.33
C ILE A 244 -13.75 6.51 -25.35
N THR A 245 -14.69 5.60 -25.17
CA THR A 245 -15.75 5.75 -24.17
C THR A 245 -15.26 5.36 -22.78
N PRO A 246 -15.94 5.81 -21.69
CA PRO A 246 -15.65 5.36 -20.33
C PRO A 246 -15.69 3.83 -20.19
N ASN A 247 -16.62 3.18 -20.88
CA ASN A 247 -16.72 1.72 -20.94
C ASN A 247 -15.49 1.08 -21.62
N GLY A 248 -14.98 1.70 -22.69
CA GLY A 248 -13.72 1.29 -23.31
C GLY A 248 -12.54 1.37 -22.35
N ASN A 249 -12.43 2.46 -21.58
CA ASN A 249 -11.36 2.62 -20.59
C ASN A 249 -11.49 1.64 -19.41
N ARG A 250 -12.72 1.36 -18.96
CA ARG A 250 -13.00 0.31 -17.96
C ARG A 250 -12.57 -1.06 -18.46
N ASN A 251 -12.93 -1.41 -19.70
CA ASN A 251 -12.53 -2.68 -20.30
C ASN A 251 -11.02 -2.80 -20.47
N VAL A 252 -10.31 -1.71 -20.80
CA VAL A 252 -8.84 -1.68 -20.83
C VAL A 252 -8.27 -1.93 -19.43
N ALA A 253 -8.78 -1.27 -18.40
CA ALA A 253 -8.34 -1.52 -17.02
C ALA A 253 -8.56 -2.98 -16.59
N PHE A 254 -9.77 -3.52 -16.79
CA PHE A 254 -10.05 -4.94 -16.48
C PHE A 254 -9.19 -5.90 -17.30
N GLY A 255 -9.01 -5.63 -18.60
CA GLY A 255 -8.16 -6.42 -19.48
C GLY A 255 -6.70 -6.41 -19.04
N SER A 256 -6.14 -5.23 -18.74
CA SER A 256 -4.79 -5.08 -18.21
C SER A 256 -4.61 -5.79 -16.86
N LEU A 257 -5.63 -5.76 -15.99
CA LEU A 257 -5.59 -6.46 -14.71
C LEU A 257 -5.57 -7.97 -14.90
N ILE A 258 -6.44 -8.52 -15.76
CA ILE A 258 -6.45 -9.95 -16.09
C ILE A 258 -5.11 -10.37 -16.68
N ILE A 259 -4.56 -9.60 -17.62
CA ILE A 259 -3.24 -9.90 -18.21
C ILE A 259 -2.14 -9.86 -17.15
N ALA A 260 -2.12 -8.85 -16.27
CA ALA A 260 -1.14 -8.75 -15.20
C ALA A 260 -1.22 -9.94 -14.24
N VAL A 261 -2.43 -10.33 -13.82
CA VAL A 261 -2.66 -11.51 -12.96
C VAL A 261 -2.21 -12.80 -13.66
N LEU A 262 -2.57 -12.99 -14.94
CA LEU A 262 -2.14 -14.16 -15.71
C LEU A 262 -0.62 -14.21 -15.87
N LEU A 263 0.02 -13.09 -16.21
CA LEU A 263 1.47 -13.01 -16.30
C LEU A 263 2.11 -13.37 -14.96
N CYS A 264 1.70 -12.75 -13.86
CA CYS A 264 2.22 -13.04 -12.52
C CYS A 264 2.00 -14.49 -12.10
N SER A 265 0.86 -15.10 -12.47
CA SER A 265 0.55 -16.49 -12.16
C SER A 265 1.43 -17.46 -12.95
N VAL A 266 1.60 -17.23 -14.26
CA VAL A 266 2.43 -18.07 -15.13
C VAL A 266 3.91 -17.98 -14.78
N THR A 267 4.35 -16.80 -14.31
CA THR A 267 5.76 -16.54 -13.95
C THR A 267 6.05 -16.74 -12.46
N TRP A 268 5.05 -17.11 -11.65
CA TRP A 268 5.25 -17.43 -10.23
C TRP A 268 6.32 -18.51 -10.01
N PRO A 269 6.33 -19.65 -10.74
CA PRO A 269 7.36 -20.67 -10.53
C PRO A 269 8.78 -20.15 -10.75
N VAL A 270 8.98 -19.24 -11.72
CA VAL A 270 10.28 -18.62 -12.00
C VAL A 270 10.74 -17.75 -10.82
N TYR A 271 9.84 -16.94 -10.26
CA TYR A 271 10.12 -16.16 -9.06
C TYR A 271 10.39 -17.08 -7.86
N ASP A 272 9.54 -18.09 -7.66
CA ASP A 272 9.60 -18.93 -6.48
C ASP A 272 10.84 -19.84 -6.45
N ASN A 273 11.25 -20.34 -7.61
CA ASN A 273 12.50 -21.08 -7.80
C ASN A 273 13.75 -20.18 -7.72
N GLY A 274 13.59 -18.86 -7.55
CA GLY A 274 14.69 -17.93 -7.35
C GLY A 274 15.44 -17.57 -8.63
N PHE A 275 14.74 -17.49 -9.75
CA PHE A 275 15.29 -17.09 -11.06
C PHE A 275 16.42 -18.00 -11.57
N TRP A 276 16.19 -19.32 -11.54
CA TRP A 276 17.16 -20.35 -11.92
C TRP A 276 17.95 -20.05 -13.20
N ASP A 277 17.26 -19.74 -14.31
CA ASP A 277 17.91 -19.52 -15.62
C ASP A 277 18.50 -18.12 -15.82
N MET A 278 18.48 -17.24 -14.81
CA MET A 278 18.85 -15.83 -14.97
C MET A 278 20.20 -15.54 -14.30
N GLY A 279 21.19 -15.16 -15.12
CA GLY A 279 22.48 -14.65 -14.62
C GLY A 279 22.39 -13.19 -14.14
N GLY A 280 22.91 -12.90 -12.94
CA GLY A 280 23.10 -11.53 -12.41
C GLY A 280 22.44 -11.25 -11.05
N PHE A 281 22.80 -10.13 -10.41
CA PHE A 281 22.19 -9.64 -9.15
C PHE A 281 22.21 -10.62 -7.95
N GLY A 282 23.24 -11.46 -7.85
CA GLY A 282 23.36 -12.46 -6.80
C GLY A 282 22.63 -13.78 -7.09
N ALA A 283 21.96 -13.89 -8.25
CA ALA A 283 21.60 -15.18 -8.82
C ALA A 283 22.83 -15.92 -9.37
N MET A 284 22.69 -17.23 -9.55
CA MET A 284 23.72 -18.23 -9.88
C MET A 284 24.93 -17.71 -10.66
N GLN A 285 26.11 -18.10 -10.15
CA GLN A 285 27.32 -18.23 -10.95
C GLN A 285 27.30 -19.63 -11.60
N GLU A 286 28.00 -19.77 -12.71
CA GLU A 286 27.89 -20.80 -13.78
C GLU A 286 27.34 -22.18 -13.35
N ILE A 287 26.47 -22.79 -14.21
CA ILE A 287 25.84 -24.11 -13.97
C ILE A 287 26.89 -25.18 -13.58
N GLU A 288 28.09 -25.10 -14.16
CA GLU A 288 29.23 -25.99 -13.88
C GLU A 288 29.65 -25.98 -12.40
N GLU A 289 29.57 -24.83 -11.70
CA GLU A 289 29.87 -24.77 -10.26
C GLU A 289 28.79 -25.50 -9.43
N LEU A 290 27.53 -25.44 -9.86
CA LEU A 290 26.44 -26.16 -9.16
C LEU A 290 26.48 -27.67 -9.38
N GLU A 291 27.05 -28.13 -10.49
CA GLU A 291 27.28 -29.57 -10.70
C GLU A 291 28.29 -30.15 -9.71
N THR A 292 29.07 -29.31 -9.01
CA THR A 292 29.92 -29.75 -7.90
C THR A 292 29.15 -30.03 -6.60
N LEU A 293 27.88 -29.60 -6.49
CA LEU A 293 27.03 -29.87 -5.34
C LEU A 293 26.53 -31.33 -5.36
N ARG A 294 27.36 -32.24 -4.86
CA ARG A 294 27.12 -33.69 -4.84
C ARG A 294 26.41 -34.19 -3.57
N SER A 295 25.93 -33.30 -2.70
CA SER A 295 25.17 -33.70 -1.51
C SER A 295 23.87 -34.41 -1.90
N GLN A 296 23.47 -35.43 -1.14
CA GLN A 296 22.22 -36.15 -1.35
C GLN A 296 21.48 -36.35 -0.03
N PRO A 297 20.15 -36.57 -0.06
CA PRO A 297 19.42 -37.11 1.07
C PRO A 297 19.96 -38.50 1.46
N SER A 298 19.96 -38.80 2.76
CA SER A 298 20.38 -40.08 3.30
C SER A 298 19.49 -40.51 4.45
N ASP A 299 19.31 -41.81 4.59
CA ASP A 299 18.64 -42.39 5.74
C ASP A 299 19.40 -41.98 7.01
N THR A 300 18.67 -41.43 7.97
CA THR A 300 19.27 -40.85 9.17
C THR A 300 18.65 -41.46 10.40
N LEU A 301 19.49 -41.97 11.29
CA LEU A 301 19.08 -42.52 12.58
C LEU A 301 18.79 -41.38 13.57
N ILE A 302 17.64 -41.44 14.25
CA ILE A 302 17.16 -40.40 15.18
C ILE A 302 16.72 -41.03 16.49
N ALA A 303 17.06 -40.39 17.61
CA ALA A 303 16.60 -40.80 18.94
C ALA A 303 15.14 -40.39 19.22
N ILE A 304 14.35 -41.34 19.71
CA ILE A 304 12.95 -41.20 20.09
C ILE A 304 12.87 -40.56 21.48
N GLY A 305 12.53 -39.25 21.55
CA GLY A 305 12.17 -38.58 22.82
C GLY A 305 12.83 -37.23 23.10
N GLU A 306 13.74 -36.75 22.25
CA GLU A 306 14.46 -35.48 22.47
C GLU A 306 13.89 -34.26 21.71
N SER A 307 12.80 -34.40 20.95
CA SER A 307 12.25 -33.29 20.15
C SER A 307 11.00 -32.65 20.76
N GLU A 308 10.92 -31.32 20.74
CA GLU A 308 9.75 -30.55 21.21
C GLU A 308 8.47 -30.82 20.37
N HIS A 309 8.60 -31.50 19.23
CA HIS A 309 7.50 -31.83 18.29
C HIS A 309 7.33 -33.34 18.06
N HIS A 310 7.66 -34.14 19.08
CA HIS A 310 7.66 -35.61 19.07
C HIS A 310 6.45 -36.27 18.39
N GLU A 311 5.23 -35.79 18.64
CA GLU A 311 3.99 -36.40 18.10
C GLU A 311 3.87 -36.30 16.56
N HIS A 312 4.32 -35.18 15.96
CA HIS A 312 4.33 -35.04 14.49
C HIS A 312 5.42 -35.93 13.86
N MET A 313 6.55 -36.06 14.55
CA MET A 313 7.72 -36.82 14.09
C MET A 313 7.52 -38.34 14.10
N MET A 314 6.78 -38.87 15.08
CA MET A 314 6.46 -40.31 15.15
C MET A 314 5.66 -40.80 13.93
N GLY A 315 4.94 -39.91 13.24
CA GLY A 315 4.20 -40.26 12.02
C GLY A 315 5.08 -40.40 10.78
N LEU A 316 6.31 -39.88 10.80
CA LEU A 316 7.21 -39.81 9.64
C LEU A 316 8.42 -40.75 9.75
N CYS A 317 8.75 -41.22 10.95
CA CYS A 317 9.91 -42.06 11.22
C CYS A 317 9.58 -43.55 11.17
N LEU A 318 10.49 -44.38 10.65
CA LEU A 318 10.32 -45.83 10.54
C LEU A 318 10.93 -46.57 11.72
N SER A 319 10.20 -47.57 12.23
CA SER A 319 10.69 -48.44 13.30
C SER A 319 11.79 -49.38 12.81
N TYR A 320 12.53 -49.99 13.75
CA TYR A 320 13.51 -51.03 13.39
C TYR A 320 12.88 -52.19 12.61
N SER A 321 11.65 -52.62 12.93
CA SER A 321 11.03 -53.73 12.19
C SER A 321 10.75 -53.40 10.73
N ASP A 322 10.50 -52.12 10.43
CA ASP A 322 10.14 -51.65 9.09
C ASP A 322 11.38 -51.22 8.27
N SER A 323 12.51 -50.96 8.94
CA SER A 323 13.74 -50.42 8.35
C SER A 323 15.01 -51.18 8.72
N SER A 324 14.93 -52.39 9.30
CA SER A 324 16.06 -53.20 9.81
C SER A 324 17.20 -53.45 8.82
N LYS A 325 16.94 -53.21 7.54
CA LYS A 325 17.83 -53.37 6.41
C LYS A 325 18.56 -52.10 6.00
N SER A 326 18.11 -50.94 6.46
CA SER A 326 18.78 -49.68 6.20
C SER A 326 20.21 -49.71 6.78
N PRO A 327 21.22 -49.28 6.01
CA PRO A 327 22.58 -49.09 6.52
C PRO A 327 22.68 -48.11 7.70
N ALA A 328 21.66 -47.28 7.93
CA ALA A 328 21.59 -46.37 9.07
C ALA A 328 21.62 -47.09 10.44
N TRP A 329 21.35 -48.41 10.47
CA TRP A 329 21.44 -49.23 11.68
C TRP A 329 22.84 -49.85 11.90
N ASP A 330 23.76 -49.74 10.95
CA ASP A 330 25.14 -50.26 11.03
C ASP A 330 26.02 -49.30 11.86
N ASP A 331 25.71 -49.23 13.16
CA ASP A 331 26.41 -48.40 14.13
C ASP A 331 26.92 -49.26 15.31
N ASP A 332 28.21 -49.13 15.61
CA ASP A 332 28.92 -49.81 16.70
C ASP A 332 28.23 -49.67 18.08
N HIS A 333 27.40 -48.63 18.28
CA HIS A 333 26.64 -48.40 19.51
C HIS A 333 25.54 -49.45 19.74
N PHE A 334 24.95 -50.01 18.69
CA PHE A 334 24.01 -51.12 18.82
C PHE A 334 24.73 -52.42 19.17
N ASP A 335 25.86 -52.69 18.52
CA ASP A 335 26.69 -53.88 18.77
C ASP A 335 27.33 -53.90 20.17
N SER A 336 27.69 -52.71 20.68
CA SER A 336 28.19 -52.54 22.05
C SER A 336 27.10 -52.54 23.12
N GLY A 337 25.82 -52.52 22.72
CA GLY A 337 24.66 -52.42 23.62
C GLY A 337 24.52 -51.05 24.29
N ALA A 338 25.17 -50.02 23.76
CA ALA A 338 25.05 -48.64 24.25
C ALA A 338 23.70 -48.01 23.85
N TRP A 339 23.13 -48.42 22.71
CA TRP A 339 21.83 -47.98 22.21
C TRP A 339 20.83 -49.14 22.12
N ALA A 340 19.56 -48.85 22.39
CA ALA A 340 18.47 -49.78 22.15
C ALA A 340 17.75 -49.43 20.84
N TYR A 341 17.39 -50.46 20.06
CA TYR A 341 16.66 -50.30 18.79
C TYR A 341 15.26 -49.67 18.98
N GLU A 342 14.66 -49.80 20.16
CA GLU A 342 13.34 -49.23 20.49
C GLU A 342 13.38 -47.74 20.83
N ASP A 343 14.56 -47.21 21.16
CA ASP A 343 14.77 -45.79 21.47
C ASP A 343 15.19 -44.99 20.21
N HIS A 344 15.26 -45.65 19.05
CA HIS A 344 15.69 -45.03 17.80
C HIS A 344 14.73 -45.38 16.66
N CYS A 345 14.70 -44.53 15.65
CA CYS A 345 13.98 -44.76 14.41
C CYS A 345 14.78 -44.20 13.24
N VAL A 346 14.49 -44.67 12.02
CA VAL A 346 15.11 -44.16 10.80
C VAL A 346 14.19 -43.14 10.16
N MET A 347 14.71 -41.95 9.93
CA MET A 347 14.10 -40.99 9.04
C MET A 347 14.49 -41.34 7.59
N PRO A 348 13.51 -41.66 6.73
CA PRO A 348 13.79 -42.01 5.35
C PRO A 348 14.45 -40.87 4.59
N ALA A 349 15.39 -41.18 3.71
CA ALA A 349 16.04 -40.23 2.82
C ALA A 349 15.02 -39.33 2.08
N GLU A 350 13.88 -39.90 1.66
CA GLU A 350 12.79 -39.18 0.99
C GLU A 350 12.35 -37.91 1.75
N LYS A 351 12.26 -37.95 3.09
CA LYS A 351 11.76 -36.82 3.89
C LYS A 351 12.71 -35.63 3.90
N PHE A 352 14.02 -35.86 3.75
CA PHE A 352 14.99 -34.77 3.69
C PHE A 352 14.89 -33.97 2.39
N THR A 353 14.35 -34.56 1.31
CA THR A 353 14.22 -33.88 0.01
C THR A 353 13.32 -32.63 0.07
N GLU A 354 12.42 -32.57 1.04
CA GLU A 354 11.52 -31.42 1.26
C GLU A 354 12.18 -30.31 2.11
N TRP A 355 13.26 -30.62 2.83
CA TRP A 355 13.91 -29.73 3.80
C TRP A 355 15.28 -29.19 3.34
N GLY A 356 15.73 -29.54 2.14
CA GLY A 356 17.02 -29.10 1.62
C GLY A 356 17.03 -28.99 0.10
N ILE A 357 18.00 -28.27 -0.44
CA ILE A 357 18.26 -28.24 -1.88
C ILE A 357 19.43 -29.19 -2.15
N PHE A 358 19.17 -30.23 -2.94
CA PHE A 358 20.15 -31.26 -3.28
C PHE A 358 20.29 -31.33 -4.81
N GLN A 359 21.53 -31.29 -5.31
CA GLN A 359 21.85 -31.49 -6.72
C GLN A 359 20.89 -30.75 -7.69
N PRO A 360 20.75 -29.42 -7.58
CA PRO A 360 19.68 -28.69 -8.25
C PRO A 360 19.76 -28.72 -9.79
N THR A 361 20.87 -29.19 -10.36
CA THR A 361 21.07 -29.39 -11.81
C THR A 361 20.61 -30.76 -12.31
N GLN A 362 20.18 -31.65 -11.41
CA GLN A 362 19.81 -33.03 -11.75
C GLN A 362 18.31 -33.27 -11.54
N ALA A 363 17.64 -33.80 -12.56
CA ALA A 363 16.22 -34.15 -12.48
C ALA A 363 15.96 -35.36 -11.56
N HIS A 364 16.95 -36.24 -11.42
CA HIS A 364 16.96 -37.34 -10.46
C HIS A 364 18.14 -37.17 -9.52
N ILE A 365 17.97 -37.48 -8.23
CA ILE A 365 19.06 -37.44 -7.26
C ILE A 365 20.05 -38.55 -7.62
N ILE A 366 21.32 -38.20 -7.81
CA ILE A 366 22.42 -39.14 -8.06
C ILE A 366 23.01 -39.58 -6.73
N ASP A 367 23.25 -40.89 -6.59
CA ASP A 367 23.85 -41.51 -5.43
C ASP A 367 25.39 -41.41 -5.48
N PHE A 368 25.93 -40.25 -5.08
CA PHE A 368 27.38 -40.05 -4.94
C PHE A 368 27.97 -40.72 -3.69
N ASN A 369 27.16 -40.94 -2.65
CA ASN A 369 27.61 -41.57 -1.41
C ASN A 369 27.67 -43.11 -1.51
N GLY A 370 27.09 -43.70 -2.56
CA GLY A 370 27.02 -45.15 -2.72
C GLY A 370 26.01 -45.81 -1.78
N ALA A 371 24.97 -45.10 -1.36
CA ALA A 371 23.90 -45.61 -0.51
C ALA A 371 23.23 -46.88 -1.08
N ASN A 372 23.21 -47.04 -2.41
CA ASN A 372 22.65 -48.22 -3.06
C ASN A 372 23.67 -49.32 -3.41
N ASN A 373 24.95 -49.17 -3.08
CA ASN A 373 26.01 -50.13 -3.44
C ASN A 373 25.98 -50.56 -4.93
N HIS A 374 25.73 -49.60 -5.82
CA HIS A 374 25.45 -49.85 -7.24
C HIS A 374 26.69 -50.16 -8.10
N ILE A 375 27.90 -50.06 -7.54
CA ILE A 375 29.18 -50.33 -8.23
C ILE A 375 29.62 -51.77 -7.94
N ASP A 376 29.76 -52.59 -8.98
CA ASP A 376 30.28 -53.96 -8.88
C ASP A 376 31.49 -54.12 -9.83
N THR A 377 32.67 -53.99 -9.22
CA THR A 377 33.96 -54.05 -9.92
C THR A 377 34.32 -55.46 -10.41
N ASN A 378 33.71 -56.52 -9.88
CA ASN A 378 33.98 -57.89 -10.30
C ASN A 378 33.31 -58.20 -11.65
N ASN A 379 32.11 -57.68 -11.85
CA ASN A 379 31.35 -57.85 -13.09
C ASN A 379 31.49 -56.66 -14.05
N GLY A 380 32.29 -55.65 -13.68
CA GLY A 380 32.51 -54.43 -14.47
C GLY A 380 31.28 -53.52 -14.56
N ARG A 381 30.28 -53.71 -13.67
CA ARG A 381 29.04 -52.92 -13.64
C ARG A 381 29.30 -51.62 -12.89
N ASN A 382 29.07 -50.49 -13.54
CA ASN A 382 29.26 -49.14 -13.01
C ASN A 382 30.68 -48.80 -12.52
N GLY A 383 31.66 -49.70 -12.66
CA GLY A 383 33.03 -49.33 -12.35
C GLY A 383 34.05 -50.42 -12.60
N LEU A 384 35.30 -49.98 -12.71
CA LEU A 384 36.47 -50.84 -12.70
C LEU A 384 37.46 -50.29 -11.68
N PHE A 385 38.12 -51.19 -10.98
CA PHE A 385 39.19 -50.86 -10.06
C PHE A 385 40.35 -51.83 -10.29
N ASN A 386 41.55 -51.29 -10.49
CA ASN A 386 42.76 -52.08 -10.57
C ASN A 386 43.86 -51.44 -9.73
N GLN A 387 44.31 -52.18 -8.72
CA GLN A 387 45.49 -51.87 -7.93
C GLN A 387 46.56 -52.91 -8.24
N SER A 388 47.74 -52.45 -8.64
CA SER A 388 48.87 -53.33 -8.95
C SER A 388 50.19 -52.78 -8.42
N ILE A 389 51.08 -53.70 -8.06
CA ILE A 389 52.42 -53.41 -7.56
C ILE A 389 53.42 -54.06 -8.51
N HIS A 390 54.38 -53.26 -8.98
CA HIS A 390 55.34 -53.69 -9.98
C HIS A 390 56.78 -53.31 -9.59
N PRO A 391 57.74 -54.24 -9.68
CA PRO A 391 59.14 -53.95 -9.35
C PRO A 391 59.85 -53.14 -10.45
N GLY A 392 60.87 -52.36 -10.06
CA GLY A 392 61.80 -51.69 -10.98
C GLY A 392 62.69 -52.66 -11.77
N SER A 393 63.47 -52.13 -12.72
CA SER A 393 64.38 -52.93 -13.56
C SER A 393 65.81 -52.96 -13.01
N ALA A 394 66.49 -54.10 -13.12
CA ALA A 394 67.88 -54.30 -12.68
C ALA A 394 68.92 -53.43 -13.39
N ASP A 395 68.59 -52.90 -14.57
CA ASP A 395 69.45 -52.02 -15.37
C ASP A 395 68.88 -50.59 -15.53
N GLY A 396 67.76 -50.29 -14.87
CA GLY A 396 67.05 -49.01 -15.01
C GLY A 396 66.36 -48.79 -16.36
N SER A 397 66.25 -49.83 -17.20
CA SER A 397 65.50 -49.78 -18.46
C SER A 397 64.00 -49.50 -18.26
N ALA A 398 63.34 -49.09 -19.34
CA ALA A 398 61.91 -48.75 -19.32
C ALA A 398 61.05 -49.99 -19.05
N VAL A 399 60.27 -49.96 -17.97
CA VAL A 399 59.25 -50.98 -17.67
C VAL A 399 57.88 -50.40 -18.00
N VAL A 400 57.10 -51.12 -18.81
CA VAL A 400 55.75 -50.73 -19.23
C VAL A 400 54.73 -51.65 -18.57
N HIS A 401 53.74 -51.07 -17.91
CA HIS A 401 52.58 -51.77 -17.39
C HIS A 401 51.32 -51.23 -18.03
N THR A 402 50.41 -52.12 -18.39
CA THR A 402 49.16 -51.79 -19.05
C THR A 402 47.99 -52.46 -18.35
N PHE A 403 46.88 -51.75 -18.22
CA PHE A 403 45.60 -52.26 -17.77
C PHE A 403 44.53 -51.87 -18.80
N SER A 404 43.72 -52.84 -19.21
CA SER A 404 42.56 -52.59 -20.06
C SER A 404 41.36 -53.31 -19.48
N GLY A 405 40.23 -52.62 -19.36
CA GLY A 405 38.98 -53.18 -18.86
C GLY A 405 37.77 -52.56 -19.56
N ILE A 406 36.63 -53.24 -19.47
CA ILE A 406 35.34 -52.77 -20.00
C ILE A 406 34.41 -52.53 -18.82
N MET A 407 33.89 -51.30 -18.72
CA MET A 407 32.85 -50.91 -17.78
C MET A 407 31.50 -50.92 -18.50
N GLU A 408 30.51 -51.59 -17.93
CA GLU A 408 29.12 -51.52 -18.36
C GLU A 408 28.36 -50.50 -17.52
N VAL A 409 27.64 -49.58 -18.15
CA VAL A 409 26.84 -48.55 -17.49
C VAL A 409 25.36 -48.82 -17.79
N PRO A 410 24.60 -49.46 -16.88
CA PRO A 410 23.17 -49.66 -17.08
C PRO A 410 22.40 -48.34 -17.12
N ASN A 411 21.27 -48.32 -17.82
CA ASN A 411 20.37 -47.16 -17.87
C ASN A 411 19.23 -47.34 -16.86
N LEU A 412 19.25 -46.57 -15.77
CA LEU A 412 18.19 -46.50 -14.75
C LEU A 412 17.19 -45.35 -14.99
N GLY A 413 16.90 -45.02 -16.25
CA GLY A 413 15.97 -43.95 -16.61
C GLY A 413 16.62 -42.58 -16.81
N VAL A 414 17.96 -42.49 -16.78
CA VAL A 414 18.71 -41.24 -17.00
C VAL A 414 19.69 -41.41 -18.15
N ASP A 415 19.64 -40.52 -19.14
CA ASP A 415 20.43 -40.64 -20.38
C ASP A 415 21.94 -40.42 -20.18
N THR A 416 22.34 -39.63 -19.19
CA THR A 416 23.74 -39.31 -18.89
C THR A 416 24.04 -39.37 -17.40
N LEU A 417 25.20 -39.90 -17.04
CA LEU A 417 25.63 -40.10 -15.65
C LEU A 417 27.02 -39.51 -15.41
N PHE A 418 27.28 -39.12 -14.17
CA PHE A 418 28.60 -38.69 -13.74
C PHE A 418 29.53 -39.89 -13.62
N VAL A 419 30.71 -39.76 -14.20
CA VAL A 419 31.76 -40.78 -14.18
C VAL A 419 33.05 -40.14 -13.70
N ASP A 420 33.53 -40.60 -12.55
CA ASP A 420 34.82 -40.18 -12.03
C ASP A 420 35.90 -41.16 -12.49
N VAL A 421 36.93 -40.63 -13.14
CA VAL A 421 38.12 -41.35 -13.57
C VAL A 421 39.28 -40.86 -12.71
N THR A 422 39.90 -41.76 -11.99
CA THR A 422 41.06 -41.43 -11.15
C THR A 422 42.19 -42.39 -11.46
N CYS A 423 43.40 -41.86 -11.57
CA CYS A 423 44.59 -42.67 -11.48
C CYS A 423 45.60 -42.08 -10.50
N ASN A 424 46.36 -42.96 -9.88
CA ASN A 424 47.45 -42.64 -8.98
C ASN A 424 48.63 -43.56 -9.32
N ALA A 425 49.82 -43.00 -9.34
CA ALA A 425 51.06 -43.75 -9.44
C ALA A 425 52.03 -43.21 -8.39
N ARG A 426 52.49 -44.09 -7.51
CA ARG A 426 53.48 -43.76 -6.47
C ARG A 426 54.58 -44.80 -6.43
N THR A 427 55.78 -44.38 -6.06
CA THR A 427 56.90 -45.27 -5.80
C THR A 427 57.11 -45.48 -4.31
N THR A 428 57.64 -46.64 -3.91
CA THR A 428 58.01 -46.90 -2.51
C THR A 428 59.19 -46.03 -2.04
N ILE A 429 59.96 -45.47 -2.99
CA ILE A 429 61.07 -44.54 -2.74
C ILE A 429 60.72 -43.17 -3.31
N ARG A 430 60.56 -42.17 -2.44
CA ARG A 430 60.17 -40.81 -2.83
C ARG A 430 61.14 -40.19 -3.85
N GLY A 431 60.60 -39.79 -5.01
CA GLY A 431 61.34 -39.09 -6.06
C GLY A 431 62.28 -39.97 -6.91
N ALA A 432 62.14 -41.29 -6.82
CA ALA A 432 62.89 -42.24 -7.66
C ALA A 432 62.13 -42.56 -8.96
N GLY A 433 62.88 -42.65 -10.06
CA GLY A 433 62.35 -42.95 -11.40
C GLY A 433 61.76 -41.74 -12.15
N ASN A 434 61.58 -41.89 -13.45
CA ASN A 434 60.81 -40.97 -14.28
C ASN A 434 59.64 -41.74 -14.91
N HIS A 435 58.43 -41.19 -14.79
CA HIS A 435 57.18 -41.86 -15.14
C HIS A 435 56.49 -41.12 -16.28
N THR A 436 56.04 -41.87 -17.27
CA THR A 436 55.16 -41.38 -18.34
C THR A 436 53.89 -42.21 -18.30
N ILE A 437 52.75 -41.54 -18.13
CA ILE A 437 51.45 -42.17 -17.96
C ILE A 437 50.58 -41.83 -19.15
N SER A 438 49.72 -42.76 -19.57
CA SER A 438 48.67 -42.53 -20.55
C SER A 438 47.42 -43.27 -20.09
N LEU A 439 46.32 -42.55 -19.94
CA LEU A 439 45.00 -43.09 -19.63
C LEU A 439 44.01 -42.62 -20.69
N ASP A 440 43.36 -43.56 -21.36
CA ASP A 440 42.32 -43.30 -22.36
C ASP A 440 41.00 -43.96 -21.94
N VAL A 441 39.91 -43.19 -21.97
CA VAL A 441 38.55 -43.75 -21.93
C VAL A 441 37.96 -43.67 -23.33
N LYS A 442 37.43 -44.77 -23.84
CA LYS A 442 36.85 -44.86 -25.19
C LYS A 442 35.42 -45.39 -25.13
N ASP A 443 34.60 -44.92 -26.07
CA ASP A 443 33.27 -45.47 -26.31
C ASP A 443 33.32 -46.84 -27.02
N ILE A 444 32.17 -47.47 -27.19
CA ILE A 444 32.04 -48.77 -27.88
C ILE A 444 32.41 -48.71 -29.39
N ALA A 445 32.45 -47.50 -29.98
CA ALA A 445 32.89 -47.28 -31.36
C ALA A 445 34.42 -47.08 -31.46
N GLY A 446 35.13 -47.03 -30.32
CA GLY A 446 36.57 -46.80 -30.23
C GLY A 446 36.96 -45.32 -30.29
N THR A 447 36.02 -44.40 -30.16
CA THR A 447 36.27 -42.96 -30.07
C THR A 447 36.83 -42.62 -28.69
N THR A 448 38.00 -41.99 -28.64
CA THR A 448 38.57 -41.49 -27.38
C THR A 448 37.76 -40.31 -26.85
N LEU A 449 37.24 -40.46 -25.63
CA LEU A 449 36.44 -39.45 -24.93
C LEU A 449 37.30 -38.58 -24.03
N ILE A 450 38.25 -39.18 -23.32
CA ILE A 450 39.29 -38.50 -22.55
C ILE A 450 40.62 -39.17 -22.80
N SER A 451 41.69 -38.38 -22.81
CA SER A 451 43.07 -38.85 -22.87
C SER A 451 43.91 -38.03 -21.91
N MET A 452 44.61 -38.69 -20.99
CA MET A 452 45.36 -38.07 -19.91
C MET A 452 46.81 -38.53 -19.93
N ASP A 453 47.74 -37.58 -20.09
CA ASP A 453 49.18 -37.84 -20.09
C ASP A 453 49.82 -37.74 -18.69
N ALA A 454 49.02 -37.36 -17.70
CA ALA A 454 49.37 -37.28 -16.29
C ALA A 454 48.21 -37.79 -15.43
N CYS A 455 48.52 -38.42 -14.31
CA CYS A 455 47.48 -38.87 -13.39
C CYS A 455 46.85 -37.69 -12.63
N SER A 456 45.57 -37.47 -12.90
CA SER A 456 44.67 -36.61 -12.13
C SER A 456 43.33 -37.32 -11.92
N THR A 457 42.46 -36.70 -11.15
CA THR A 457 41.04 -37.05 -11.11
C THR A 457 40.30 -36.15 -12.08
N GLU A 458 39.51 -36.76 -12.95
CA GLU A 458 38.66 -36.07 -13.93
C GLU A 458 37.23 -36.60 -13.79
N THR A 459 36.25 -35.71 -13.92
CA THR A 459 34.83 -36.06 -13.92
C THR A 459 34.26 -35.84 -15.31
N LEU A 460 33.52 -36.83 -15.80
CA LEU A 460 32.90 -36.83 -17.12
C LEU A 460 31.39 -37.05 -16.99
N LYS A 461 30.62 -36.55 -17.97
CA LYS A 461 29.24 -36.99 -18.19
C LYS A 461 29.20 -37.94 -19.38
N LEU A 462 28.91 -39.20 -19.10
CA LEU A 462 28.86 -40.27 -20.11
C LEU A 462 27.43 -40.77 -20.29
N SER A 463 27.10 -41.27 -21.49
CA SER A 463 25.79 -41.86 -21.77
C SER A 463 25.57 -43.16 -21.02
N SER A 464 24.34 -43.40 -20.55
CA SER A 464 23.96 -44.67 -19.94
C SER A 464 23.52 -45.70 -21.01
N GLY A 465 23.38 -46.96 -20.61
CA GLY A 465 22.92 -48.06 -21.47
C GLY A 465 23.97 -48.56 -22.47
N THR A 466 25.25 -48.23 -22.25
CA THR A 466 26.37 -48.60 -23.12
C THR A 466 27.59 -49.03 -22.29
N SER A 467 28.63 -49.48 -22.98
CA SER A 467 29.90 -49.90 -22.38
C SER A 467 31.03 -48.96 -22.79
N TYR A 468 31.98 -48.79 -21.89
CA TYR A 468 33.19 -47.97 -22.08
C TYR A 468 34.43 -48.80 -21.82
N SER A 469 35.46 -48.63 -22.63
CA SER A 469 36.77 -49.24 -22.36
C SER A 469 37.72 -48.25 -21.73
N LEU A 470 38.39 -48.66 -20.67
CA LEU A 470 39.45 -47.92 -20.01
C LEU A 470 40.79 -48.59 -20.35
N ASP A 471 41.67 -47.86 -21.02
CA ASP A 471 43.05 -48.27 -21.32
C ASP A 471 44.02 -47.40 -20.52
N TYR A 472 44.82 -48.01 -19.66
CA TYR A 472 45.84 -47.35 -18.86
C TYR A 472 47.21 -47.94 -19.18
N SER A 473 48.22 -47.07 -19.29
CA SER A 473 49.61 -47.48 -19.37
C SER A 473 50.52 -46.56 -18.56
N ILE A 474 51.53 -47.15 -17.91
CA ILE A 474 52.62 -46.42 -17.27
C ILE A 474 53.95 -46.96 -17.74
N THR A 475 54.83 -46.06 -18.13
CA THR A 475 56.23 -46.34 -18.47
C THR A 475 57.12 -45.73 -17.40
N THR A 476 57.87 -46.56 -16.68
CA THR A 476 58.81 -46.12 -15.64
C THR A 476 60.24 -46.37 -16.08
N THR A 477 61.11 -45.35 -15.97
CA THR A 477 62.55 -45.43 -16.30
C THR A 477 63.40 -45.03 -15.09
N GLY A 478 64.58 -45.62 -14.93
CA GLY A 478 65.52 -45.23 -13.87
C GLY A 478 65.12 -45.64 -12.44
N LEU A 479 64.24 -46.64 -12.28
CA LEU A 479 63.89 -47.26 -11.00
C LEU A 479 64.59 -48.63 -10.89
N ASP A 480 65.41 -48.81 -9.85
CA ASP A 480 66.12 -50.06 -9.53
C ASP A 480 65.17 -51.09 -8.87
N ILE A 481 65.58 -52.36 -8.81
CA ILE A 481 64.80 -53.48 -8.22
C ILE A 481 64.47 -53.32 -6.74
N SER A 482 65.09 -52.33 -6.07
CA SER A 482 64.86 -51.99 -4.67
C SER A 482 63.63 -51.10 -4.43
N GLY A 483 63.04 -50.55 -5.50
CA GLY A 483 61.80 -49.77 -5.44
C GLY A 483 60.68 -50.39 -6.29
N ASP A 484 59.45 -50.29 -5.79
CA ASP A 484 58.24 -50.72 -6.48
C ASP A 484 57.41 -49.51 -6.91
N VAL A 485 56.72 -49.64 -8.03
CA VAL A 485 55.67 -48.73 -8.48
C VAL A 485 54.32 -49.33 -8.07
N ILE A 486 53.53 -48.56 -7.32
CA ILE A 486 52.15 -48.87 -6.96
C ILE A 486 51.27 -48.00 -7.85
N THR A 487 50.40 -48.64 -8.62
CA THR A 487 49.42 -47.97 -9.47
C THR A 487 48.02 -48.32 -9.03
N ASP A 488 47.20 -47.29 -8.87
CA ASP A 488 45.77 -47.38 -8.60
C ASP A 488 45.04 -46.70 -9.75
N VAL A 489 44.15 -47.42 -10.43
CA VAL A 489 43.30 -46.85 -11.47
C VAL A 489 41.87 -47.24 -11.18
N SER A 490 40.99 -46.25 -11.19
CA SER A 490 39.56 -46.44 -11.02
C SER A 490 38.76 -45.63 -12.03
N ILE A 491 37.67 -46.22 -12.48
CA ILE A 491 36.58 -45.53 -13.17
C ILE A 491 35.30 -45.93 -12.46
N SER A 492 34.48 -44.97 -12.06
CA SER A 492 33.24 -45.20 -11.32
C SER A 492 32.14 -44.34 -11.91
N ALA A 493 31.07 -44.97 -12.38
CA ALA A 493 29.86 -44.34 -12.86
C ALA A 493 28.81 -44.35 -11.74
N PHE A 494 28.34 -43.17 -11.36
CA PHE A 494 27.30 -43.02 -10.34
C PHE A 494 25.91 -43.25 -10.96
N GLN A 495 24.98 -43.80 -10.18
CA GLN A 495 23.60 -44.07 -10.61
C GLN A 495 22.59 -43.23 -9.81
N PRO A 496 21.35 -43.09 -10.29
CA PRO A 496 20.28 -42.46 -9.52
C PRO A 496 20.03 -43.20 -8.19
N LEU A 497 19.69 -42.43 -7.15
CA LEU A 497 19.31 -42.95 -5.84
C LEU A 497 17.99 -43.73 -5.97
N VAL A 498 18.03 -45.01 -5.58
CA VAL A 498 16.90 -45.92 -5.60
C VAL A 498 16.36 -46.09 -4.17
N LEU A 499 15.06 -45.84 -4.01
CA LEU A 499 14.37 -45.97 -2.72
C LEU A 499 13.30 -47.06 -2.78
N ASP A 500 13.02 -47.69 -1.64
CA ASP A 500 11.90 -48.61 -1.49
C ASP A 500 10.55 -47.88 -1.29
N SER A 501 9.47 -48.64 -1.09
CA SER A 501 8.13 -48.06 -0.85
C SER A 501 8.01 -47.27 0.46
N ASN A 502 8.98 -47.37 1.36
CA ASN A 502 9.02 -46.64 2.63
C ASN A 502 9.96 -45.41 2.54
N GLY A 503 10.60 -45.19 1.39
CA GLY A 503 11.48 -44.04 1.14
C GLY A 503 12.93 -44.25 1.63
N VAL A 504 13.33 -45.48 1.91
CA VAL A 504 14.66 -45.86 2.42
C VAL A 504 15.56 -46.30 1.27
N ALA A 505 16.86 -46.01 1.35
CA ALA A 505 17.82 -46.44 0.33
C ALA A 505 18.01 -47.97 0.35
N VAL A 506 18.01 -48.59 -0.82
CA VAL A 506 18.08 -50.06 -1.00
C VAL A 506 19.47 -50.50 -1.42
N ASP A 507 20.02 -51.54 -0.81
CA ASP A 507 21.29 -52.15 -1.22
C ASP A 507 21.09 -53.05 -2.46
N LEU A 508 21.57 -52.60 -3.63
CA LEU A 508 21.44 -53.32 -4.91
C LEU A 508 22.45 -54.47 -5.07
N SER A 509 23.33 -54.68 -4.09
CA SER A 509 24.24 -55.81 -4.01
C SER A 509 23.67 -56.99 -3.20
N ASP A 510 22.63 -56.77 -2.39
CA ASP A 510 21.91 -57.84 -1.68
C ASP A 510 20.78 -58.41 -2.57
N ASP A 511 20.93 -59.66 -3.01
CA ASP A 511 19.94 -60.40 -3.80
C ASP A 511 18.54 -60.42 -3.16
N THR A 512 18.47 -60.36 -1.82
CA THR A 512 17.22 -60.38 -1.05
C THR A 512 16.48 -59.06 -1.18
N GLU A 513 17.19 -57.94 -1.04
CA GLU A 513 16.60 -56.60 -1.17
C GLU A 513 16.20 -56.32 -2.62
N LEU A 514 17.05 -56.71 -3.56
CA LEU A 514 16.75 -56.63 -4.98
C LEU A 514 15.49 -57.43 -5.35
N PHE A 515 15.31 -58.62 -4.76
CA PHE A 515 14.12 -59.44 -4.94
C PHE A 515 12.87 -58.81 -4.31
N LEU A 516 12.98 -58.20 -3.12
CA LEU A 516 11.86 -57.51 -2.47
C LEU A 516 11.41 -56.29 -3.27
N LEU A 517 12.36 -55.56 -3.87
CA LEU A 517 12.09 -54.37 -4.67
C LEU A 517 11.52 -54.69 -6.05
N THR A 518 12.11 -55.66 -6.77
CA THR A 518 11.81 -55.90 -8.21
C THR A 518 11.07 -57.20 -8.50
N GLY A 519 10.90 -58.08 -7.52
CA GLY A 519 10.39 -59.44 -7.70
C GLY A 519 11.38 -60.42 -8.37
N SER A 520 12.64 -60.01 -8.53
CA SER A 520 13.72 -60.76 -9.19
C SER A 520 15.03 -60.57 -8.43
N ALA A 521 15.81 -61.64 -8.25
CA ALA A 521 17.17 -61.57 -7.71
C ALA A 521 18.22 -61.21 -8.79
N VAL A 522 17.76 -60.93 -10.02
CA VAL A 522 18.61 -60.53 -11.15
C VAL A 522 18.46 -59.04 -11.37
N TYR A 523 19.59 -58.33 -11.42
CA TYR A 523 19.64 -56.90 -11.69
C TYR A 523 18.95 -56.58 -13.02
N ASN A 524 17.90 -55.77 -12.97
CA ASN A 524 17.14 -55.34 -14.13
C ASN A 524 16.95 -53.82 -14.09
N ALA A 525 17.68 -53.13 -14.96
CA ALA A 525 17.67 -51.67 -15.00
C ALA A 525 16.29 -51.09 -15.38
N GLU A 526 15.50 -51.79 -16.20
CA GLU A 526 14.18 -51.32 -16.61
C GLU A 526 13.21 -51.28 -15.41
N GLN A 527 13.24 -52.30 -14.54
CA GLN A 527 12.39 -52.34 -13.35
C GLN A 527 12.86 -51.34 -12.29
N LEU A 528 14.17 -51.25 -12.08
CA LEU A 528 14.79 -50.36 -11.09
C LEU A 528 14.59 -48.87 -11.42
N SER A 529 14.46 -48.51 -12.71
CA SER A 529 14.20 -47.11 -13.12
C SER A 529 12.95 -46.51 -12.48
N SER A 530 11.92 -47.33 -12.20
CA SER A 530 10.67 -46.88 -11.56
C SER A 530 10.77 -46.56 -10.06
N PHE A 531 11.91 -46.88 -9.43
CA PHE A 531 12.18 -46.66 -8.00
C PHE A 531 13.23 -45.55 -7.78
N THR A 532 13.61 -44.84 -8.84
CA THR A 532 14.56 -43.73 -8.75
C THR A 532 13.90 -42.49 -8.14
N LEU A 533 14.64 -41.76 -7.32
CA LEU A 533 14.16 -40.55 -6.67
C LEU A 533 14.21 -39.35 -7.63
N GLU A 534 13.04 -38.86 -8.03
CA GLU A 534 12.91 -37.55 -8.69
C GLU A 534 13.35 -36.44 -7.73
N ASN A 535 14.05 -35.44 -8.24
CA ASN A 535 14.55 -34.33 -7.44
C ASN A 535 13.49 -33.21 -7.34
N PRO A 536 12.83 -33.00 -6.18
CA PRO A 536 11.85 -31.92 -6.02
C PRO A 536 12.50 -30.52 -5.98
N THR A 537 13.83 -30.47 -5.97
CA THR A 537 14.64 -29.24 -6.02
C THR A 537 15.38 -29.05 -7.33
N PHE A 538 15.05 -29.85 -8.35
CA PHE A 538 15.50 -29.61 -9.72
C PHE A 538 15.12 -28.18 -10.14
N GLU A 539 16.10 -27.47 -10.70
CA GLU A 539 15.98 -26.07 -11.11
C GLU A 539 15.59 -25.08 -10.00
N LYS A 540 15.89 -25.39 -8.72
CA LYS A 540 15.77 -24.43 -7.61
C LYS A 540 17.11 -23.77 -7.31
N ASN A 541 17.12 -22.44 -7.28
CA ASN A 541 18.33 -21.68 -6.99
C ASN A 541 18.73 -21.83 -5.51
N PRO A 542 19.96 -22.32 -5.19
CA PRO A 542 20.46 -22.39 -3.82
C PRO A 542 20.54 -21.01 -3.13
N LYS A 543 20.71 -19.94 -3.90
CA LYS A 543 20.70 -18.54 -3.45
C LYS A 543 19.37 -17.84 -3.74
N SER A 544 18.26 -18.60 -3.80
CA SER A 544 16.93 -18.07 -4.16
C SER A 544 16.48 -16.89 -3.28
N LEU A 545 16.75 -16.94 -1.98
CA LEU A 545 16.40 -15.85 -1.05
C LEU A 545 17.14 -14.55 -1.41
N ASP A 546 18.44 -14.62 -1.68
CA ASP A 546 19.24 -13.46 -2.08
C ASP A 546 18.73 -12.89 -3.40
N ALA A 547 18.47 -13.75 -4.38
CA ALA A 547 17.96 -13.33 -5.69
C ALA A 547 16.58 -12.65 -5.57
N LYS A 548 15.66 -13.20 -4.78
CA LYS A 548 14.33 -12.63 -4.51
C LYS A 548 14.40 -11.28 -3.80
N LEU A 549 15.31 -11.13 -2.83
CA LEU A 549 15.47 -9.88 -2.11
C LEU A 549 16.11 -8.80 -3.00
N THR A 550 17.13 -9.13 -3.79
CA THR A 550 17.75 -8.18 -4.74
C THR A 550 16.73 -7.69 -5.76
N TYR A 551 15.89 -8.59 -6.28
CA TYR A 551 14.75 -8.24 -7.12
C TYR A 551 13.79 -7.25 -6.45
N SER A 552 13.51 -7.47 -5.16
CA SER A 552 12.55 -6.69 -4.39
C SER A 552 12.97 -5.23 -4.18
N LEU A 553 14.27 -4.93 -4.33
CA LEU A 553 14.81 -3.58 -4.27
C LEU A 553 14.35 -2.67 -5.41
N VAL A 554 13.88 -3.23 -6.54
CA VAL A 554 13.64 -2.46 -7.76
C VAL A 554 12.17 -2.46 -8.15
N ILE A 555 11.66 -3.59 -8.64
CA ILE A 555 10.35 -3.63 -9.31
C ILE A 555 9.18 -3.43 -8.33
N PRO A 556 9.15 -4.09 -7.14
CA PRO A 556 8.08 -3.88 -6.17
C PRO A 556 7.96 -2.44 -5.66
N CYS A 557 9.09 -1.72 -5.58
CA CYS A 557 9.10 -0.30 -5.21
C CYS A 557 8.31 0.55 -6.21
N LEU A 558 8.42 0.24 -7.51
CA LEU A 558 7.63 0.88 -8.57
C LEU A 558 6.14 0.51 -8.47
N GLY A 559 5.81 -0.68 -7.96
CA GLY A 559 4.44 -1.10 -7.65
C GLY A 559 3.79 -0.22 -6.58
N VAL A 560 4.52 0.06 -5.49
CA VAL A 560 4.09 1.03 -4.46
C VAL A 560 3.87 2.41 -5.07
N GLY A 561 4.82 2.86 -5.91
CA GLY A 561 4.68 4.11 -6.66
C GLY A 561 3.41 4.15 -7.51
N ALA A 562 3.11 3.07 -8.24
CA ALA A 562 1.92 2.98 -9.07
C ALA A 562 0.61 3.11 -8.26
N LEU A 563 0.51 2.48 -7.09
CA LEU A 563 -0.64 2.62 -6.20
C LEU A 563 -0.87 4.08 -5.81
N VAL A 564 0.19 4.76 -5.37
CA VAL A 564 0.15 6.16 -4.96
C VAL A 564 -0.23 7.04 -6.15
N PHE A 565 0.34 6.79 -7.33
CA PHE A 565 -0.01 7.51 -8.54
C PHE A 565 -1.50 7.39 -8.89
N PHE A 566 -2.07 6.18 -8.84
CA PHE A 566 -3.49 5.98 -9.10
C PHE A 566 -4.38 6.68 -8.07
N LEU A 567 -4.02 6.60 -6.79
CA LEU A 567 -4.74 7.26 -5.71
C LEU A 567 -4.74 8.78 -5.92
N MET A 568 -3.58 9.38 -6.13
CA MET A 568 -3.43 10.82 -6.40
C MET A 568 -4.15 11.26 -7.68
N ARG A 569 -4.06 10.47 -8.76
CA ARG A 569 -4.73 10.78 -10.03
C ARG A 569 -6.25 10.66 -9.92
N SER A 570 -6.77 9.76 -9.08
CA SER A 570 -8.22 9.66 -8.82
C SER A 570 -8.75 10.94 -8.19
N MET A 571 -8.01 11.50 -7.22
CA MET A 571 -8.36 12.76 -6.55
C MET A 571 -8.30 13.94 -7.53
N ALA A 572 -7.27 14.02 -8.37
CA ALA A 572 -7.12 15.11 -9.35
C ALA A 572 -8.23 15.14 -10.44
N LYS A 573 -8.79 13.97 -10.82
CA LYS A 573 -9.78 13.87 -11.90
C LYS A 573 -11.14 14.47 -11.60
N GLY A 574 -11.60 14.40 -10.34
CA GLY A 574 -12.88 15.01 -9.94
C GLY A 574 -12.86 16.52 -10.18
N TYR A 575 -11.74 17.16 -9.81
CA TYR A 575 -11.51 18.59 -10.01
C TYR A 575 -11.31 18.98 -11.48
N GLU A 576 -10.52 18.22 -12.24
CA GLU A 576 -10.31 18.48 -13.68
C GLU A 576 -11.63 18.35 -14.50
N TYR A 577 -12.54 17.46 -14.09
CA TYR A 577 -13.81 17.26 -14.76
C TYR A 577 -14.74 18.48 -14.63
N GLU A 578 -14.94 19.01 -13.42
CA GLU A 578 -15.74 20.22 -13.21
C GLU A 578 -15.09 21.46 -13.85
N MET A 579 -13.76 21.53 -13.87
CA MET A 579 -13.03 22.62 -14.52
C MET A 579 -13.20 22.65 -16.04
N ASN A 580 -13.25 21.48 -16.71
CA ASN A 580 -13.45 21.39 -18.16
C ASN A 580 -14.88 21.74 -18.61
N LYS A 581 -15.85 21.80 -17.69
CA LYS A 581 -17.20 22.32 -17.98
C LYS A 581 -17.22 23.86 -18.03
N CYS A 582 -16.25 24.53 -17.41
CA CYS A 582 -16.19 26.00 -17.41
C CYS A 582 -15.73 26.54 -18.77
N TYR A 583 -16.49 27.49 -19.33
CA TYR A 583 -16.19 28.10 -20.64
C TYR A 583 -15.90 29.62 -20.55
N GLY A 584 -15.71 30.16 -19.34
CA GLY A 584 -15.29 31.55 -19.13
C GLY A 584 -16.34 32.61 -19.47
N CYS A 585 -17.62 32.32 -19.21
CA CYS A 585 -18.73 33.24 -19.51
C CYS A 585 -19.00 34.32 -18.47
N ASP A 586 -18.35 34.21 -17.31
CA ASP A 586 -18.46 35.14 -16.18
C ASP A 586 -19.89 35.31 -15.58
N LEU A 587 -20.86 34.45 -15.93
CA LEU A 587 -22.22 34.47 -15.31
C LEU A 587 -22.19 34.13 -13.82
N CYS A 588 -21.31 33.21 -13.40
CA CYS A 588 -21.10 32.91 -11.99
C CYS A 588 -20.55 34.11 -11.21
N ASP A 589 -19.80 34.99 -11.89
CA ASP A 589 -19.29 36.21 -11.29
C ASP A 589 -20.46 37.18 -11.10
N ASP A 590 -21.25 37.45 -12.13
CA ASP A 590 -22.42 38.35 -12.05
C ASP A 590 -23.43 37.92 -10.97
N ALA A 591 -23.66 36.61 -10.80
CA ALA A 591 -24.58 36.09 -9.78
C ALA A 591 -23.99 36.06 -8.36
N CYS A 592 -22.68 36.26 -8.18
CA CYS A 592 -22.03 36.10 -6.88
C CYS A 592 -22.22 37.33 -5.97
N PRO A 593 -22.90 37.23 -4.81
CA PRO A 593 -23.13 38.37 -3.93
C PRO A 593 -21.85 39.00 -3.39
N VAL A 594 -20.78 38.20 -3.27
CA VAL A 594 -19.46 38.66 -2.78
C VAL A 594 -18.87 39.78 -3.65
N ARG A 595 -19.32 39.95 -4.90
CA ARG A 595 -18.91 41.06 -5.76
C ARG A 595 -19.28 42.44 -5.24
N LEU A 596 -20.33 42.54 -4.41
CA LEU A 596 -20.77 43.84 -3.87
C LEU A 596 -19.70 44.53 -3.04
N PHE A 597 -18.72 43.80 -2.50
CA PHE A 597 -17.64 44.36 -1.70
C PHE A 597 -16.22 43.99 -2.15
N ASN A 598 -16.05 43.15 -3.19
CA ASN A 598 -14.72 42.78 -3.70
C ASN A 598 -14.23 43.61 -4.92
N ALA A 599 -14.76 44.82 -5.10
CA ALA A 599 -14.27 45.83 -6.06
C ALA A 599 -14.08 45.39 -7.54
N GLY A 600 -14.72 44.29 -7.98
CA GLY A 600 -14.80 43.90 -9.39
C GLY A 600 -13.71 42.94 -9.91
N ASP A 601 -12.87 42.37 -9.05
CA ASP A 601 -11.98 41.27 -9.46
C ASP A 601 -12.80 40.01 -9.86
N LYS A 602 -12.33 39.30 -10.89
CA LYS A 602 -13.03 38.12 -11.45
C LYS A 602 -13.09 36.99 -10.41
N LEU A 603 -14.28 36.48 -10.18
CA LEU A 603 -14.63 35.50 -9.14
C LEU A 603 -14.56 34.06 -9.69
N ASN A 604 -13.54 33.77 -10.50
CA ASN A 604 -13.32 32.42 -10.97
C ASN A 604 -12.57 31.60 -9.91
N ILE A 605 -13.24 31.35 -8.77
CA ILE A 605 -12.67 30.63 -7.62
C ILE A 605 -12.04 29.30 -8.07
N ILE A 606 -12.69 28.58 -9.00
CA ILE A 606 -12.19 27.30 -9.52
C ILE A 606 -10.88 27.49 -10.32
N TYR A 607 -10.84 28.43 -11.26
CA TYR A 607 -9.67 28.69 -12.13
C TYR A 607 -8.50 29.33 -11.38
N ASN A 608 -8.77 30.33 -10.54
CA ASN A 608 -7.74 31.07 -9.81
C ASN A 608 -7.10 30.19 -8.72
N THR A 609 -7.91 29.40 -8.00
CA THR A 609 -7.39 28.42 -7.04
C THR A 609 -6.55 27.34 -7.74
N TRP A 610 -6.92 26.93 -8.96
CA TRP A 610 -6.15 25.96 -9.76
C TRP A 610 -4.79 26.51 -10.21
N ASN A 611 -4.75 27.75 -10.68
CA ASN A 611 -3.49 28.41 -11.06
C ASN A 611 -2.67 28.87 -9.85
N ASN A 612 -3.18 28.62 -8.64
CA ASN A 612 -2.59 29.09 -7.38
C ASN A 612 -2.38 30.62 -7.43
N GLU A 613 -3.31 31.28 -8.10
CA GLU A 613 -3.48 32.72 -8.23
C GLU A 613 -4.35 33.19 -7.06
N ASP A 614 -4.08 34.40 -6.59
CA ASP A 614 -4.93 35.06 -5.62
C ASP A 614 -6.14 35.59 -6.38
N ASP A 615 -7.34 35.12 -6.07
CA ASP A 615 -8.60 35.60 -6.65
C ASP A 615 -9.06 36.93 -6.02
N GLY A 616 -8.31 37.45 -5.04
CA GLY A 616 -8.73 38.60 -4.25
C GLY A 616 -9.94 38.29 -3.35
N VAL A 617 -10.46 37.06 -3.37
CA VAL A 617 -11.61 36.61 -2.58
C VAL A 617 -11.13 35.47 -1.68
N PRO A 618 -10.88 35.71 -0.39
CA PRO A 618 -10.57 34.61 0.52
C PRO A 618 -11.57 33.45 0.34
N LEU A 619 -11.10 32.20 0.21
CA LEU A 619 -11.96 31.00 0.04
C LEU A 619 -13.13 30.95 1.06
N TYR A 620 -12.89 31.52 2.24
CA TYR A 620 -13.84 31.60 3.33
C TYR A 620 -14.83 32.77 3.25
N SER A 621 -14.62 33.74 2.36
CA SER A 621 -15.62 34.75 1.96
C SER A 621 -16.74 34.15 1.11
N CYS A 622 -16.58 32.94 0.55
CA CYS A 622 -17.65 32.27 -0.16
C CYS A 622 -18.82 31.95 0.79
N LEU A 623 -20.01 32.44 0.44
CA LEU A 623 -21.23 32.29 1.24
C LEU A 623 -21.90 30.91 1.10
N THR A 624 -21.36 30.02 0.26
CA THR A 624 -21.92 28.68 -0.04
C THR A 624 -23.43 28.70 -0.33
N CYS A 625 -23.86 29.76 -1.03
CA CYS A 625 -25.26 30.09 -1.21
C CYS A 625 -25.87 29.53 -2.51
N THR A 626 -25.11 28.79 -3.33
CA THR A 626 -25.57 28.15 -4.58
C THR A 626 -25.96 29.10 -5.73
N ALA A 627 -25.79 30.42 -5.58
CA ALA A 627 -26.11 31.38 -6.65
C ALA A 627 -25.30 31.14 -7.94
N CYS A 628 -23.99 30.87 -7.81
CA CYS A 628 -23.12 30.57 -8.96
C CYS A 628 -23.43 29.22 -9.63
N THR A 629 -23.81 28.20 -8.85
CA THR A 629 -24.24 26.88 -9.35
C THR A 629 -25.51 27.02 -10.19
N ASN A 630 -26.50 27.78 -9.71
CA ASN A 630 -27.77 27.99 -10.43
C ASN A 630 -27.61 28.86 -11.67
N ALA A 631 -26.76 29.88 -11.63
CA ALA A 631 -26.48 30.74 -12.77
C ALA A 631 -25.60 30.06 -13.85
N CYS A 632 -25.00 28.90 -13.57
CA CYS A 632 -24.09 28.24 -14.48
C CYS A 632 -24.84 27.47 -15.58
N PRO A 633 -24.71 27.86 -16.87
CA PRO A 633 -25.40 27.15 -17.95
C PRO A 633 -24.74 25.81 -18.31
N GLN A 634 -23.61 25.48 -17.70
CA GLN A 634 -22.95 24.17 -17.82
C GLN A 634 -23.12 23.30 -16.58
N LEU A 635 -23.92 23.76 -15.59
CA LEU A 635 -24.19 23.03 -14.36
C LEU A 635 -22.89 22.61 -13.64
N VAL A 636 -21.95 23.55 -13.56
CA VAL A 636 -20.74 23.39 -12.73
C VAL A 636 -21.18 23.45 -11.28
N ASP A 637 -20.89 22.40 -10.53
CA ASP A 637 -21.21 22.33 -9.11
C ASP A 637 -20.13 23.03 -8.27
N TYR A 638 -20.33 24.35 -8.08
CA TYR A 638 -19.43 25.16 -7.27
C TYR A 638 -19.54 24.83 -5.78
N ASP A 639 -20.68 24.30 -5.32
CA ASP A 639 -20.91 24.02 -3.91
C ASP A 639 -20.09 22.82 -3.45
N SER A 640 -20.10 21.73 -4.21
CA SER A 640 -19.22 20.57 -4.00
C SER A 640 -17.75 20.98 -4.08
N TYR A 641 -17.39 21.86 -4.99
CA TYR A 641 -16.01 22.37 -5.08
C TYR A 641 -15.58 23.06 -3.78
N ILE A 642 -16.40 23.96 -3.23
CA ILE A 642 -16.09 24.68 -1.99
C ILE A 642 -16.03 23.72 -0.79
N ASP A 643 -16.96 22.77 -0.70
CA ASP A 643 -16.99 21.74 0.35
C ASP A 643 -15.67 20.95 0.37
N ILE A 644 -15.29 20.35 -0.77
CA ILE A 644 -14.07 19.54 -0.84
C ILE A 644 -12.83 20.41 -0.62
N ARG A 645 -12.78 21.64 -1.16
CA ARG A 645 -11.62 22.52 -0.97
C ARG A 645 -11.44 22.95 0.49
N ARG A 646 -12.52 23.24 1.23
CA ARG A 646 -12.44 23.57 2.65
C ARG A 646 -12.03 22.35 3.48
N ASN A 647 -12.52 21.16 3.14
CA ASN A 647 -12.12 19.89 3.78
C ASN A 647 -10.61 19.58 3.62
N LEU A 648 -10.01 19.93 2.47
CA LEU A 648 -8.58 19.74 2.23
C LEU A 648 -7.67 20.75 2.98
N ILE A 649 -8.22 21.72 3.71
CA ILE A 649 -7.42 22.70 4.46
C ILE A 649 -7.03 22.13 5.82
N VAL A 650 -5.74 21.89 5.97
CA VAL A 650 -5.14 21.45 7.24
C VAL A 650 -5.13 22.62 8.23
N GLY A 651 -5.71 22.41 9.42
CA GLY A 651 -5.83 23.43 10.47
C GLY A 651 -7.20 24.10 10.55
N GLY A 652 -8.11 23.79 9.62
CA GLY A 652 -9.48 24.33 9.60
C GLY A 652 -9.57 25.79 9.14
N PRO A 653 -10.73 26.42 9.31
CA PRO A 653 -10.97 27.80 8.88
C PRO A 653 -10.05 28.83 9.58
N PRO A 654 -9.60 29.90 8.89
CA PRO A 654 -8.83 30.97 9.49
C PRO A 654 -9.58 31.63 10.64
N ALA A 655 -8.93 31.77 11.80
CA ALA A 655 -9.55 32.40 12.97
C ALA A 655 -10.04 33.84 12.71
N ALA A 656 -9.40 34.57 11.79
CA ALA A 656 -9.82 35.92 11.39
C ALA A 656 -11.20 35.97 10.70
N GLU A 657 -11.65 34.84 10.13
CA GLU A 657 -12.94 34.73 9.44
C GLU A 657 -14.04 34.15 10.33
N ILE A 658 -13.76 33.85 11.61
CA ILE A 658 -14.69 33.23 12.56
C ILE A 658 -14.94 34.20 13.72
N PRO A 659 -15.88 35.15 13.56
CA PRO A 659 -16.23 36.08 14.62
C PRO A 659 -16.85 35.38 15.85
N HIS A 660 -17.55 34.26 15.62
CA HIS A 660 -18.24 33.45 16.62
C HIS A 660 -17.41 32.24 17.06
N SER A 661 -16.17 32.50 17.50
CA SER A 661 -15.21 31.45 17.85
C SER A 661 -15.62 30.60 19.05
N ILE A 662 -16.49 31.11 19.93
CA ILE A 662 -17.00 30.39 21.11
C ILE A 662 -17.97 29.32 20.66
N LEU A 663 -18.95 29.65 19.83
CA LEU A 663 -19.88 28.66 19.27
C LEU A 663 -19.14 27.57 18.49
N GLN A 664 -18.13 27.93 17.69
CA GLN A 664 -17.31 26.94 17.02
C GLN A 664 -16.62 25.98 18.03
N ALA A 665 -16.07 26.50 19.13
CA ALA A 665 -15.42 25.69 20.16
C ALA A 665 -16.40 24.78 20.91
N VAL A 666 -17.60 25.29 21.23
CA VAL A 666 -18.67 24.52 21.89
C VAL A 666 -19.10 23.35 21.01
N LEU A 667 -19.37 23.60 19.72
CA LEU A 667 -19.80 22.57 18.78
C LEU A 667 -18.69 21.53 18.51
N ARG A 668 -17.42 21.93 18.56
CA ARG A 668 -16.29 20.99 18.51
C ARG A 668 -16.23 20.09 19.75
N ALA A 669 -16.43 20.66 20.94
CA ALA A 669 -16.45 19.89 22.19
C ALA A 669 -17.66 18.95 22.26
N GLU A 670 -18.80 19.38 21.74
CA GLU A 670 -20.01 18.58 21.65
C GLU A 670 -19.84 17.34 20.76
N ALA A 671 -19.01 17.40 19.72
CA ALA A 671 -18.73 16.27 18.85
C ALA A 671 -17.89 15.17 19.53
N ASP A 672 -17.28 15.44 20.69
CA ASP A 672 -16.52 14.45 21.43
C ASP A 672 -17.44 13.36 22.01
N ASP A 673 -16.93 12.14 22.10
CA ASP A 673 -17.68 11.00 22.64
C ASP A 673 -17.91 11.15 24.14
N GLU A 674 -17.00 11.83 24.86
CA GLU A 674 -17.15 12.16 26.28
C GLU A 674 -18.35 13.08 26.54
N ALA A 675 -18.77 13.87 25.55
CA ALA A 675 -19.93 14.74 25.67
C ALA A 675 -21.26 13.95 25.57
N ASN A 676 -21.25 12.69 25.12
CA ASN A 676 -22.47 11.88 24.94
C ASN A 676 -23.25 11.71 26.25
N ASP A 677 -22.56 11.62 27.39
CA ASP A 677 -23.17 11.46 28.73
C ASP A 677 -23.96 12.70 29.18
N GLN A 678 -23.79 13.84 28.50
CA GLN A 678 -24.52 15.07 28.78
C GLN A 678 -25.89 15.12 28.11
N PHE A 679 -26.18 14.17 27.21
CA PHE A 679 -27.43 14.08 26.46
C PHE A 679 -28.26 12.88 26.96
N VAL A 680 -29.57 13.07 27.04
CA VAL A 680 -30.51 12.07 27.58
C VAL A 680 -30.54 10.83 26.68
N ALA A 681 -30.50 9.64 27.29
CA ALA A 681 -30.62 8.36 26.60
C ALA A 681 -31.98 8.23 25.91
N VAL A 682 -32.08 7.42 24.85
CA VAL A 682 -33.34 7.29 24.08
C VAL A 682 -34.44 6.70 24.95
N GLU A 683 -34.08 5.74 25.81
CA GLU A 683 -34.98 5.04 26.70
C GLU A 683 -35.55 5.94 27.81
N ASP A 684 -34.85 7.02 28.15
CA ASP A 684 -35.19 7.95 29.21
C ASP A 684 -35.81 9.26 28.68
N TYR A 685 -35.85 9.45 27.36
CA TYR A 685 -36.39 10.66 26.73
C TYR A 685 -37.88 10.50 26.42
N PRO A 686 -38.74 11.49 26.74
CA PRO A 686 -40.20 11.37 26.59
C PRO A 686 -40.64 11.55 25.13
N ILE A 687 -40.41 10.54 24.29
CA ILE A 687 -40.87 10.51 22.89
C ILE A 687 -42.24 9.85 22.83
N ASP A 688 -43.28 10.65 22.67
CA ASP A 688 -44.69 10.23 22.69
C ASP A 688 -45.42 10.39 21.35
N SER A 689 -44.73 10.87 20.30
CA SER A 689 -45.25 11.04 18.95
C SER A 689 -44.36 10.39 17.88
N SER A 690 -44.95 10.03 16.73
CA SER A 690 -44.21 9.63 15.52
C SER A 690 -43.59 10.83 14.78
N VAL A 691 -43.88 12.06 15.21
CA VAL A 691 -43.29 13.29 14.68
C VAL A 691 -42.36 13.89 15.72
N GLY A 692 -41.09 14.06 15.37
CA GLY A 692 -40.10 14.74 16.20
C GLY A 692 -39.77 16.13 15.69
N TYR A 693 -39.66 17.13 16.57
CA TYR A 693 -39.30 18.50 16.21
C TYR A 693 -37.94 18.91 16.78
N TYR A 694 -37.01 19.29 15.89
CA TYR A 694 -35.71 19.85 16.25
C TYR A 694 -35.65 21.34 15.86
N PRO A 695 -35.57 22.27 16.83
CA PRO A 695 -35.59 23.72 16.53
C PRO A 695 -34.28 24.25 15.94
N GLY A 696 -33.19 23.46 15.95
CA GLY A 696 -31.86 23.93 15.57
C GLY A 696 -31.03 24.43 16.75
N CYS A 697 -29.94 25.13 16.44
CA CYS A 697 -29.01 25.67 17.44
C CYS A 697 -29.45 27.03 18.00
N VAL A 698 -30.75 27.34 17.97
CA VAL A 698 -31.32 28.67 18.31
C VAL A 698 -30.90 29.15 19.70
N ASP A 699 -30.88 28.25 20.70
CA ASP A 699 -30.49 28.60 22.08
C ASP A 699 -29.04 29.09 22.20
N TYR A 700 -28.12 28.50 21.43
CA TYR A 700 -26.73 28.94 21.43
C TYR A 700 -26.54 30.25 20.67
N ILE A 701 -27.30 30.44 19.58
CA ILE A 701 -27.27 31.67 18.80
C ILE A 701 -27.78 32.81 19.68
N ASP A 702 -28.86 32.60 20.43
CA ASP A 702 -29.37 33.59 21.38
C ASP A 702 -28.32 33.96 22.43
N GLN A 703 -27.71 32.97 23.08
CA GLN A 703 -26.68 33.22 24.08
C GLN A 703 -25.49 33.99 23.48
N GLU A 704 -24.94 33.57 22.35
CA GLU A 704 -23.75 34.22 21.78
C GLU A 704 -24.05 35.63 21.23
N MET A 705 -25.20 35.85 20.61
CA MET A 705 -25.57 37.13 19.99
C MET A 705 -26.01 38.18 21.02
N ILE A 706 -26.54 37.76 22.18
CA ILE A 706 -26.78 38.64 23.34
C ILE A 706 -25.45 39.11 23.96
N PHE A 707 -24.41 38.27 23.95
CA PHE A 707 -23.13 38.55 24.61
C PHE A 707 -21.99 39.00 23.68
N SER A 708 -22.23 39.26 22.39
CA SER A 708 -21.22 39.80 21.47
C SER A 708 -20.90 41.29 21.78
N HIS A 709 -20.25 41.49 22.93
CA HIS A 709 -19.58 42.65 23.53
C HIS A 709 -20.18 44.07 23.48
N VAL A 710 -21.34 44.34 22.86
CA VAL A 710 -21.96 45.69 22.90
C VAL A 710 -23.48 45.77 22.65
N ASN A 711 -24.19 44.67 22.43
CA ASN A 711 -25.61 44.72 22.04
C ASN A 711 -26.55 44.95 23.24
N GLU A 712 -27.21 46.11 23.32
CA GLU A 712 -28.31 46.41 24.26
C GLU A 712 -29.67 45.80 23.80
N GLY A 713 -29.63 44.66 23.12
CA GLY A 713 -30.78 44.03 22.46
C GLY A 713 -31.61 43.08 23.34
N THR A 714 -32.83 42.77 22.89
CA THR A 714 -33.78 41.83 23.54
C THR A 714 -34.10 40.59 22.69
N MET A 715 -33.19 40.19 21.79
CA MET A 715 -33.41 39.08 20.85
C MET A 715 -33.70 37.76 21.59
N ASN A 716 -34.75 37.05 21.17
CA ASN A 716 -35.19 35.76 21.70
C ASN A 716 -35.60 34.85 20.54
N LEU A 717 -34.65 34.14 19.92
CA LEU A 717 -34.88 33.15 18.87
C LEU A 717 -35.57 31.89 19.40
N GLY A 718 -35.48 31.63 20.71
CA GLY A 718 -36.27 30.61 21.42
C GLY A 718 -37.78 30.74 21.20
N GLN A 719 -38.28 31.95 20.93
CA GLN A 719 -39.68 32.20 20.53
C GLN A 719 -40.09 31.38 19.29
N THR A 720 -39.16 31.04 18.40
CA THR A 720 -39.46 30.21 17.21
C THR A 720 -39.85 28.78 17.59
N THR A 721 -39.25 28.25 18.66
CA THR A 721 -39.61 26.94 19.24
C THR A 721 -41.01 27.02 19.85
N ASP A 722 -41.26 28.01 20.69
CA ASP A 722 -42.56 28.22 21.32
C ASP A 722 -43.66 28.40 20.27
N ALA A 723 -43.39 29.22 19.26
CA ALA A 723 -44.30 29.44 18.13
C ALA A 723 -44.61 28.15 17.36
N ALA A 724 -43.61 27.30 17.10
CA ALA A 724 -43.84 26.02 16.44
C ALA A 724 -44.78 25.13 17.25
N PHE A 725 -44.59 25.05 18.57
CA PHE A 725 -45.51 24.30 19.44
C PHE A 725 -46.89 24.95 19.53
N THR A 726 -47.00 26.28 19.57
CA THR A 726 -48.30 26.97 19.47
C THR A 726 -49.05 26.57 18.20
N LEU A 727 -48.36 26.45 17.06
CA LEU A 727 -48.96 25.99 15.80
C LEU A 727 -49.29 24.50 15.81
N PHE A 728 -48.43 23.64 16.36
CA PHE A 728 -48.70 22.20 16.46
C PHE A 728 -49.90 21.92 17.39
N GLU A 729 -50.00 22.62 18.50
CA GLU A 729 -51.12 22.55 19.43
C GLU A 729 -52.43 23.04 18.78
N ASP A 730 -52.39 24.14 18.03
CA ASP A 730 -53.55 24.65 17.30
C ASP A 730 -53.97 23.73 16.15
N ALA A 731 -53.01 23.05 15.52
CA ALA A 731 -53.23 22.05 14.49
C ALA A 731 -53.73 20.69 15.03
N GLU A 732 -53.79 20.51 16.35
CA GLU A 732 -54.07 19.23 17.01
C GLU A 732 -53.11 18.11 16.58
N ILE A 733 -51.83 18.44 16.37
CA ILE A 733 -50.78 17.49 15.97
C ILE A 733 -49.87 17.23 17.17
N ASP A 734 -49.82 15.98 17.63
CA ASP A 734 -48.86 15.56 18.65
C ASP A 734 -47.45 15.58 18.07
N VAL A 735 -46.52 16.32 18.68
CA VAL A 735 -45.12 16.45 18.24
C VAL A 735 -44.19 16.31 19.44
N ALA A 736 -43.22 15.40 19.34
CA ALA A 736 -42.21 15.21 20.37
C ALA A 736 -41.10 16.26 20.21
N TYR A 737 -40.82 17.03 21.26
CA TYR A 737 -39.67 17.95 21.27
C TYR A 737 -38.37 17.17 21.31
N LEU A 738 -37.51 17.32 20.29
CA LEU A 738 -36.17 16.75 20.25
C LEU A 738 -35.18 17.86 20.54
N GLY A 739 -35.01 18.20 21.81
CA GLY A 739 -34.20 19.32 22.26
C GLY A 739 -32.70 19.10 22.13
N ARG A 740 -31.97 20.15 22.50
CA ARG A 740 -30.50 20.16 22.65
C ARG A 740 -30.00 19.30 23.82
N ASP A 741 -30.89 18.81 24.65
CA ASP A 741 -30.63 17.79 25.68
C ASP A 741 -30.71 16.37 25.12
N PHE A 742 -31.22 16.17 23.91
CA PHE A 742 -31.33 14.86 23.24
C PHE A 742 -30.47 14.75 21.99
N LEU A 743 -30.63 15.70 21.04
CA LEU A 743 -29.86 15.75 19.80
C LEU A 743 -28.69 16.71 19.89
N LYS A 744 -27.57 16.29 19.29
CA LYS A 744 -26.43 17.15 19.01
C LYS A 744 -26.72 18.07 17.83
N CYS A 745 -25.81 19.01 17.58
CA CYS A 745 -25.93 20.01 16.53
C CYS A 745 -26.05 19.30 15.18
N CYS A 746 -26.84 19.84 14.26
CA CYS A 746 -26.99 19.26 12.92
C CYS A 746 -25.64 19.16 12.18
N GLY A 747 -24.65 19.97 12.59
CA GLY A 747 -23.29 19.96 12.03
C GLY A 747 -23.14 20.81 10.76
N HIS A 748 -24.17 21.58 10.39
CA HIS A 748 -24.17 22.43 9.20
C HIS A 748 -22.92 23.33 9.10
N ASP A 749 -22.64 24.05 10.18
CA ASP A 749 -21.52 24.99 10.24
C ASP A 749 -20.18 24.27 10.12
N GLN A 750 -20.03 23.12 10.81
CA GLN A 750 -18.82 22.31 10.78
C GLN A 750 -18.55 21.79 9.38
N LYS A 751 -19.58 21.27 8.70
CA LYS A 751 -19.47 20.81 7.32
C LYS A 751 -18.91 21.93 6.42
N TRP A 752 -19.60 23.06 6.38
CA TRP A 752 -19.25 24.16 5.47
C TRP A 752 -18.02 24.96 5.92
N GLN A 753 -17.53 24.79 7.15
CA GLN A 753 -16.22 25.26 7.60
C GLN A 753 -15.05 24.37 7.13
N GLY A 754 -15.32 23.17 6.60
CA GLY A 754 -14.32 22.16 6.26
C GLY A 754 -13.92 21.27 7.44
N MET A 755 -14.74 21.21 8.49
CA MET A 755 -14.51 20.43 9.70
C MET A 755 -15.18 19.05 9.63
N THR A 756 -14.83 18.28 8.60
CA THR A 756 -15.48 17.01 8.25
C THR A 756 -15.50 16.00 9.39
N GLU A 757 -14.38 15.86 10.13
CA GLU A 757 -14.33 14.93 11.26
C GLU A 757 -15.35 15.28 12.35
N VAL A 758 -15.54 16.58 12.63
CA VAL A 758 -16.50 17.04 13.63
C VAL A 758 -17.93 16.89 13.11
N PHE A 759 -18.15 17.20 11.84
CA PHE A 759 -19.43 16.96 11.18
C PHE A 759 -19.83 15.48 11.23
N ASP A 760 -18.93 14.57 10.85
CA ASP A 760 -19.19 13.13 10.80
C ASP A 760 -19.51 12.55 12.19
N LYS A 761 -18.83 13.04 13.24
CA LYS A 761 -19.14 12.66 14.64
C LYS A 761 -20.51 13.14 15.09
N LEU A 762 -20.86 14.40 14.82
CA LEU A 762 -22.19 14.95 15.11
C LEU A 762 -23.28 14.19 14.35
N LYS A 763 -23.06 13.96 13.05
CA LYS A 763 -23.93 13.19 12.16
C LYS A 763 -24.15 11.78 12.68
N ALA A 764 -23.08 11.03 12.96
CA ALA A 764 -23.17 9.64 13.42
C ALA A 764 -23.96 9.51 14.72
N TYR A 765 -23.74 10.42 15.68
CA TYR A 765 -24.49 10.44 16.93
C TYR A 765 -25.99 10.71 16.70
N ASN A 766 -26.31 11.75 15.94
CA ASN A 766 -27.68 12.15 15.67
C ASN A 766 -28.43 11.10 14.84
N GLN A 767 -27.80 10.53 13.82
CA GLN A 767 -28.39 9.46 13.02
C GLN A 767 -28.76 8.26 13.88
N LYS A 768 -27.87 7.87 14.80
CA LYS A 768 -28.16 6.79 15.73
C LYS A 768 -29.36 7.12 16.62
N LYS A 769 -29.38 8.31 17.25
CA LYS A 769 -30.48 8.76 18.11
C LYS A 769 -31.82 8.82 17.37
N LEU A 770 -31.83 9.31 16.14
CA LEU A 770 -33.01 9.41 15.29
C LEU A 770 -33.50 8.03 14.81
N GLY A 771 -32.59 7.10 14.54
CA GLY A 771 -32.95 5.72 14.20
C GLY A 771 -33.53 4.96 15.40
N ASP A 772 -32.95 5.17 16.58
CA ASP A 772 -33.37 4.50 17.82
C ASP A 772 -34.65 5.12 18.42
N SER A 773 -34.99 6.38 18.10
CA SER A 773 -36.15 7.08 18.67
C SER A 773 -37.50 6.58 18.16
N GLY A 774 -37.53 5.90 17.01
CA GLY A 774 -38.76 5.35 16.43
C GLY A 774 -39.73 6.39 15.85
N ILE A 775 -39.29 7.64 15.66
CA ILE A 775 -40.06 8.65 14.92
C ILE A 775 -40.08 8.32 13.41
N GLU A 776 -41.11 8.76 12.71
CA GLU A 776 -41.27 8.59 11.26
C GLU A 776 -40.99 9.90 10.50
N THR A 777 -41.22 11.06 11.14
CA THR A 777 -40.99 12.38 10.55
C THR A 777 -40.14 13.25 11.49
N LEU A 778 -39.07 13.86 10.97
CA LEU A 778 -38.28 14.90 11.63
C LEU A 778 -38.61 16.27 11.03
N VAL A 779 -39.17 17.15 11.85
CA VAL A 779 -39.53 18.52 11.49
C VAL A 779 -38.52 19.51 12.08
N THR A 780 -38.11 20.52 11.31
CA THR A 780 -37.19 21.57 11.78
C THR A 780 -37.56 22.94 11.21
N SER A 781 -37.50 23.96 12.05
CA SER A 781 -37.72 25.38 11.66
C SER A 781 -36.44 26.05 11.14
N CYS A 782 -35.29 25.38 11.22
CA CYS A 782 -34.04 25.91 10.69
C CYS A 782 -33.77 25.38 9.29
N ALA A 783 -33.79 26.28 8.29
CA ALA A 783 -33.43 25.98 6.90
C ALA A 783 -32.05 25.30 6.74
N GLU A 784 -31.08 25.65 7.60
CA GLU A 784 -29.76 25.00 7.59
C GLU A 784 -29.81 23.56 8.10
N CYS A 785 -30.55 23.33 9.18
CA CYS A 785 -30.76 22.00 9.74
C CYS A 785 -31.53 21.12 8.75
N PHE A 786 -32.60 21.65 8.15
CA PHE A 786 -33.41 20.95 7.16
C PHE A 786 -32.55 20.45 6.00
N ARG A 787 -31.80 21.34 5.36
CA ARG A 787 -30.88 20.99 4.26
C ARG A 787 -29.84 19.95 4.69
N THR A 788 -29.29 20.08 5.89
CA THR A 788 -28.24 19.18 6.36
C THR A 788 -28.79 17.79 6.71
N PHE A 789 -29.91 17.69 7.43
CA PHE A 789 -30.56 16.41 7.69
C PHE A 789 -31.09 15.75 6.40
N ALA A 790 -31.62 16.53 5.46
CA ALA A 790 -32.20 15.98 4.23
C ALA A 790 -31.15 15.56 3.19
N LEU A 791 -30.02 16.26 3.07
CA LEU A 791 -29.02 16.01 2.01
C LEU A 791 -27.72 15.36 2.51
N ASP A 792 -27.33 15.55 3.77
CA ASP A 792 -26.04 15.05 4.26
C ASP A 792 -26.17 13.83 5.17
N TYR A 793 -27.33 13.60 5.78
CA TYR A 793 -27.55 12.45 6.64
C TYR A 793 -28.12 11.28 5.83
N GLU A 794 -27.76 10.06 6.21
CA GLU A 794 -28.39 8.84 5.71
C GLU A 794 -29.57 8.52 6.65
N LEU A 795 -30.74 9.05 6.30
CA LEU A 795 -32.00 8.91 7.05
C LEU A 795 -33.09 8.32 6.13
N ASP A 796 -32.76 7.24 5.41
CA ASP A 796 -33.62 6.68 4.34
C ASP A 796 -35.02 6.26 4.82
N ASP A 797 -35.14 5.88 6.10
CA ASP A 797 -36.39 5.44 6.74
C ASP A 797 -37.17 6.59 7.42
N LEU A 798 -36.65 7.82 7.38
CA LEU A 798 -37.21 8.98 8.07
C LEU A 798 -37.54 10.11 7.10
N LYS A 799 -38.74 10.67 7.22
CA LYS A 799 -39.10 11.87 6.45
C LYS A 799 -38.56 13.12 7.13
N VAL A 800 -37.65 13.85 6.48
CA VAL A 800 -37.17 15.14 6.97
C VAL A 800 -37.97 16.26 6.30
N MET A 801 -38.54 17.18 7.08
CA MET A 801 -39.38 18.28 6.58
C MET A 801 -39.02 19.62 7.23
N HIS A 802 -39.17 20.70 6.46
CA HIS A 802 -39.17 22.04 7.04
C HIS A 802 -40.54 22.33 7.69
N THR A 803 -40.59 23.10 8.77
CA THR A 803 -41.85 23.39 9.48
C THR A 803 -42.95 23.95 8.56
N THR A 804 -42.61 24.84 7.63
CA THR A 804 -43.59 25.39 6.66
C THR A 804 -44.14 24.33 5.70
N GLU A 805 -43.29 23.41 5.25
CA GLU A 805 -43.68 22.28 4.39
C GLU A 805 -44.58 21.31 5.17
N PHE A 806 -44.22 21.02 6.42
CA PHE A 806 -44.99 20.14 7.30
C PHE A 806 -46.39 20.70 7.61
N LEU A 807 -46.52 22.00 7.89
CA LEU A 807 -47.83 22.64 8.13
C LEU A 807 -48.72 22.59 6.88
N ILE A 808 -48.15 22.76 5.69
CA ILE A 808 -48.91 22.63 4.44
C ILE A 808 -49.35 21.17 4.21
N GLU A 809 -48.42 20.22 4.37
CA GLU A 809 -48.71 18.80 4.11
C GLU A 809 -49.69 18.19 5.12
N SER A 810 -49.60 18.58 6.39
CA SER A 810 -50.55 18.16 7.43
C SER A 810 -51.98 18.64 7.19
N GLY A 811 -52.18 19.54 6.21
CA GLY A 811 -53.49 20.10 5.90
C GLY A 811 -53.96 21.09 6.96
N TYR A 812 -53.02 21.71 7.69
CA TYR A 812 -53.33 22.68 8.72
C TYR A 812 -54.09 23.88 8.14
N ASP A 813 -55.33 24.03 8.59
CA ASP A 813 -56.23 25.13 8.25
C ASP A 813 -56.37 26.00 9.50
N PHE A 814 -55.80 27.19 9.44
CA PHE A 814 -55.74 28.10 10.58
C PHE A 814 -56.47 29.39 10.27
N ASP A 815 -57.00 30.01 11.32
CA ASP A 815 -57.72 31.26 11.24
C ASP A 815 -56.89 32.38 11.90
N ALA A 816 -56.21 33.17 11.08
CA ALA A 816 -55.32 34.25 11.52
C ALA A 816 -55.65 35.54 10.76
N ALA A 817 -55.61 36.69 11.45
CA ALA A 817 -55.91 37.98 10.85
C ALA A 817 -54.99 39.07 11.42
N VAL A 818 -54.58 40.00 10.55
CA VAL A 818 -53.87 41.25 10.88
C VAL A 818 -54.78 42.45 10.56
N PRO A 819 -54.46 43.67 11.02
CA PRO A 819 -55.11 44.88 10.52
C PRO A 819 -55.09 44.97 8.99
N GLU A 820 -56.21 45.38 8.39
CA GLU A 820 -56.34 45.45 6.92
C GLU A 820 -55.26 46.37 6.31
N GLY A 821 -54.42 45.80 5.44
CA GLY A 821 -53.34 46.51 4.76
C GLY A 821 -51.97 46.43 5.44
N THR A 822 -51.77 45.49 6.38
CA THR A 822 -50.42 45.18 6.89
C THR A 822 -49.56 44.59 5.77
N THR A 823 -48.57 45.36 5.33
CA THR A 823 -47.65 44.96 4.26
C THR A 823 -46.50 44.13 4.82
N VAL A 824 -46.28 42.93 4.28
CA VAL A 824 -45.16 42.05 4.66
C VAL A 824 -44.32 41.72 3.44
N THR A 825 -43.03 41.43 3.63
CA THR A 825 -42.16 40.90 2.58
C THR A 825 -41.48 39.62 3.04
N TYR A 826 -40.95 38.82 2.13
CA TYR A 826 -40.34 37.53 2.44
C TYR A 826 -38.90 37.43 1.93
N HIS A 827 -37.99 37.05 2.83
CA HIS A 827 -36.61 36.70 2.50
C HIS A 827 -36.45 35.20 2.36
N ASP A 828 -36.14 34.78 1.14
CA ASP A 828 -35.78 33.41 0.77
C ASP A 828 -34.43 32.99 1.37
N PRO A 829 -34.38 32.11 2.39
CA PRO A 829 -33.11 31.59 2.87
C PRO A 829 -32.47 30.74 1.78
N CYS A 830 -31.18 30.96 1.51
CA CYS A 830 -30.46 30.26 0.44
C CYS A 830 -30.49 28.72 0.58
N ARG A 831 -30.54 28.20 1.81
CA ARG A 831 -30.62 26.76 2.09
C ARG A 831 -32.01 26.17 1.83
N LEU A 832 -33.08 26.93 2.07
CA LEU A 832 -34.45 26.47 1.85
C LEU A 832 -34.84 26.61 0.37
N GLY A 833 -34.55 27.78 -0.21
CA GLY A 833 -34.82 28.08 -1.60
C GLY A 833 -33.87 27.34 -2.56
N ARG A 834 -32.66 27.87 -2.76
CA ARG A 834 -31.75 27.38 -3.82
C ARG A 834 -31.27 25.94 -3.65
N GLN A 835 -31.20 25.40 -2.43
CA GLN A 835 -30.69 24.04 -2.18
C GLN A 835 -31.78 22.99 -1.95
N MET A 836 -32.99 23.39 -1.55
CA MET A 836 -34.09 22.46 -1.27
C MET A 836 -35.33 22.71 -2.14
N ASN A 837 -35.33 23.75 -2.97
CA ASN A 837 -36.41 24.12 -3.88
C ASN A 837 -37.76 24.37 -3.18
N LEU A 838 -37.73 24.89 -1.95
CA LEU A 838 -38.92 25.27 -1.18
C LEU A 838 -39.04 26.81 -1.13
N PHE A 839 -39.83 27.36 -2.05
CA PHE A 839 -40.08 28.80 -2.18
C PHE A 839 -41.54 29.17 -1.89
N ASP A 840 -42.49 28.29 -2.24
CA ASP A 840 -43.91 28.62 -2.28
C ASP A 840 -44.60 28.36 -0.95
N GLU A 841 -44.23 27.32 -0.22
CA GLU A 841 -44.88 26.90 1.04
C GLU A 841 -44.89 28.01 2.09
N PRO A 842 -43.78 28.73 2.36
CA PRO A 842 -43.80 29.86 3.29
C PRO A 842 -44.73 30.99 2.82
N ARG A 843 -44.73 31.28 1.52
CA ARG A 843 -45.58 32.33 0.92
C ARG A 843 -47.05 31.96 0.98
N GLU A 844 -47.40 30.70 0.76
CA GLU A 844 -48.76 30.20 0.87
C GLU A 844 -49.30 30.35 2.28
N LEU A 845 -48.52 29.99 3.30
CA LEU A 845 -48.93 30.18 4.70
C LEU A 845 -49.16 31.66 5.01
N VAL A 846 -48.26 32.55 4.59
CA VAL A 846 -48.39 33.99 4.82
C VAL A 846 -49.63 34.58 4.13
N LYS A 847 -49.91 34.17 2.88
CA LYS A 847 -51.09 34.63 2.11
C LYS A 847 -52.43 34.16 2.68
N ARG A 848 -52.44 33.12 3.53
CA ARG A 848 -53.67 32.64 4.21
C ARG A 848 -54.08 33.53 5.39
N VAL A 849 -53.20 34.40 5.88
CA VAL A 849 -53.52 35.35 6.95
C VAL A 849 -54.39 36.48 6.39
N GLU A 850 -55.59 36.67 6.95
CA GLU A 850 -56.53 37.71 6.53
C GLU A 850 -55.94 39.11 6.79
N GLY A 851 -55.98 39.99 5.79
CA GLY A 851 -55.51 41.38 5.91
C GLY A 851 -54.04 41.61 5.55
N VAL A 852 -53.25 40.54 5.31
CA VAL A 852 -51.85 40.63 4.89
C VAL A 852 -51.74 40.98 3.40
N ASP A 853 -50.86 41.95 3.08
CA ASP A 853 -50.39 42.22 1.71
C ASP A 853 -48.92 41.80 1.55
N LEU A 854 -48.67 40.63 0.95
CA LEU A 854 -47.31 40.12 0.70
C LEU A 854 -46.73 40.76 -0.57
N VAL A 855 -45.68 41.56 -0.39
CA VAL A 855 -44.93 42.23 -1.45
C VAL A 855 -43.53 41.64 -1.59
N GLU A 856 -43.12 41.32 -2.81
CA GLU A 856 -41.79 40.75 -3.08
C GLU A 856 -40.73 41.85 -3.18
N MET A 857 -39.52 41.54 -2.70
CA MET A 857 -38.33 42.35 -2.91
C MET A 857 -37.87 42.28 -4.38
N GLU A 858 -36.98 43.21 -4.80
CA GLU A 858 -36.41 43.22 -6.16
C GLU A 858 -35.80 41.87 -6.51
N HIS A 859 -35.00 41.32 -5.60
CA HIS A 859 -34.44 39.98 -5.74
C HIS A 859 -35.18 39.03 -4.79
N HIS A 860 -35.96 38.11 -5.35
CA HIS A 860 -36.75 37.08 -4.65
C HIS A 860 -36.67 35.74 -5.39
N GLY A 861 -37.10 34.66 -4.74
CA GLY A 861 -37.02 33.31 -5.29
C GLY A 861 -35.57 32.87 -5.51
N GLU A 862 -35.28 32.26 -6.67
CA GLU A 862 -33.93 31.80 -7.02
C GLU A 862 -32.89 32.94 -7.06
N ASP A 863 -33.32 34.15 -7.40
CA ASP A 863 -32.49 35.35 -7.52
C ASP A 863 -32.23 36.06 -6.17
N GLY A 864 -32.85 35.62 -5.07
CA GLY A 864 -32.73 36.28 -3.75
C GLY A 864 -31.29 36.41 -3.22
N LEU A 865 -30.90 37.60 -2.73
CA LEU A 865 -29.57 37.78 -2.16
C LEU A 865 -29.44 37.02 -0.83
N CYS A 866 -28.24 36.50 -0.57
CA CYS A 866 -27.89 35.87 0.69
C CYS A 866 -27.92 36.88 1.85
N CYS A 867 -28.24 36.44 3.08
CA CYS A 867 -28.10 37.23 4.31
C CYS A 867 -26.65 37.63 4.62
N GLY A 868 -25.69 37.18 3.82
CA GLY A 868 -24.29 37.61 3.85
C GLY A 868 -23.39 36.82 4.80
N VAL A 869 -23.94 35.86 5.55
CA VAL A 869 -23.19 35.03 6.48
C VAL A 869 -23.38 33.55 6.17
N SER A 870 -22.27 32.84 6.06
CA SER A 870 -22.24 31.39 5.87
C SER A 870 -21.49 30.76 7.02
N SER A 871 -22.06 29.71 7.62
CA SER A 871 -21.32 28.87 8.57
C SER A 871 -20.80 29.61 9.81
N MET A 872 -21.47 30.70 10.22
CA MET A 872 -20.99 31.65 11.23
C MET A 872 -19.63 32.28 10.91
N MET A 873 -19.32 32.35 9.62
CA MET A 873 -18.10 32.94 9.08
C MET A 873 -18.38 34.26 8.38
N SER A 874 -17.35 35.09 8.32
CA SER A 874 -17.37 36.35 7.59
C SER A 874 -18.40 37.36 8.10
N CYS A 875 -18.86 37.31 9.37
CA CYS A 875 -19.62 38.40 10.00
C CYS A 875 -18.71 39.64 10.22
N ASN A 876 -18.36 40.30 9.13
CA ASN A 876 -17.46 41.46 9.04
C ASN A 876 -18.11 42.56 8.17
N GLU A 877 -17.41 43.68 7.96
CA GLU A 877 -17.88 44.80 7.13
C GLU A 877 -18.27 44.38 5.70
N ASN A 878 -17.67 43.33 5.16
CA ASN A 878 -18.00 42.81 3.84
C ASN A 878 -19.39 42.16 3.83
N SER A 879 -19.67 41.24 4.76
CA SER A 879 -21.03 40.68 4.92
C SER A 879 -22.08 41.72 5.29
N ARG A 880 -21.67 42.80 5.96
CA ARG A 880 -22.55 43.89 6.36
C ARG A 880 -23.12 44.60 5.13
N ALA A 881 -22.31 44.82 4.08
CA ALA A 881 -22.77 45.43 2.83
C ALA A 881 -23.94 44.66 2.18
N LEU A 882 -23.92 43.32 2.24
CA LEU A 882 -25.00 42.47 1.74
C LEU A 882 -26.31 42.63 2.51
N ARG A 883 -26.22 42.72 3.84
CA ARG A 883 -27.39 42.92 4.70
C ARG A 883 -27.98 44.30 4.53
N ILE A 884 -27.14 45.32 4.33
CA ILE A 884 -27.60 46.68 3.98
C ILE A 884 -28.36 46.65 2.66
N GLU A 885 -27.80 46.07 1.61
CA GLU A 885 -28.48 45.96 0.31
C GLU A 885 -29.83 45.27 0.44
N ARG A 886 -29.88 44.18 1.24
CA ARG A 886 -31.13 43.47 1.54
C ARG A 886 -32.13 44.35 2.29
N PHE A 887 -31.71 45.15 3.27
CA PHE A 887 -32.57 46.09 4.00
C PHE A 887 -33.08 47.22 3.10
N GLU A 888 -32.27 47.67 2.14
CA GLU A 888 -32.67 48.66 1.15
C GLU A 888 -33.76 48.10 0.21
N GLU A 889 -33.69 46.82 -0.16
CA GLU A 889 -34.78 46.12 -0.87
C GLU A 889 -36.06 46.04 -0.03
N VAL A 890 -35.96 45.65 1.25
CA VAL A 890 -37.13 45.64 2.17
C VAL A 890 -37.77 47.02 2.22
N ARG A 891 -36.97 48.07 2.39
CA ARG A 891 -37.48 49.44 2.43
C ARG A 891 -38.13 49.88 1.12
N ALA A 892 -37.61 49.42 -0.02
CA ALA A 892 -38.19 49.71 -1.33
C ALA A 892 -39.59 49.10 -1.50
N THR A 893 -39.88 47.98 -0.82
CA THR A 893 -41.22 47.37 -0.80
C THR A 893 -42.22 48.14 0.08
N GLY A 894 -41.74 48.88 1.08
CA GLY A 894 -42.58 49.54 2.07
C GLY A 894 -43.21 48.58 3.10
N ALA A 895 -42.71 47.34 3.20
CA ALA A 895 -43.18 46.36 4.17
C ALA A 895 -42.89 46.79 5.62
N GLU A 896 -43.87 46.52 6.49
CA GLU A 896 -43.76 46.71 7.94
C GLU A 896 -43.03 45.53 8.61
N ILE A 897 -43.09 44.35 7.97
CA ILE A 897 -42.52 43.11 8.50
C ILE A 897 -41.76 42.38 7.39
N MET A 898 -40.51 42.00 7.68
CA MET A 898 -39.69 41.07 6.90
C MET A 898 -39.80 39.67 7.50
N LEU A 899 -40.41 38.76 6.75
CA LEU A 899 -40.56 37.36 7.11
C LEU A 899 -39.42 36.52 6.55
N THR A 900 -39.01 35.48 7.27
CA THR A 900 -38.06 34.47 6.77
C THR A 900 -38.33 33.11 7.44
N THR A 901 -37.60 32.07 7.05
CA THR A 901 -37.78 30.68 7.52
C THR A 901 -36.44 30.08 8.00
N CYS A 902 -35.56 30.95 8.47
CA CYS A 902 -34.24 30.57 8.94
C CYS A 902 -33.91 31.43 10.15
N PRO A 903 -33.89 30.84 11.37
CA PRO A 903 -33.53 31.57 12.59
C PRO A 903 -32.15 32.22 12.51
N LYS A 904 -31.24 31.65 11.72
CA LYS A 904 -29.93 32.25 11.46
C LYS A 904 -29.99 33.45 10.51
N CYS A 905 -30.90 33.48 9.54
CA CYS A 905 -31.13 34.71 8.78
C CYS A 905 -31.67 35.81 9.70
N VAL A 906 -32.63 35.47 10.57
CA VAL A 906 -33.17 36.40 11.59
C VAL A 906 -32.03 36.96 12.45
N SER A 907 -31.18 36.10 13.02
CA SER A 907 -30.07 36.53 13.90
C SER A 907 -29.12 37.51 13.21
N HIS A 908 -28.78 37.28 11.94
CA HIS A 908 -27.83 38.14 11.21
C HIS A 908 -28.46 39.45 10.74
N PHE A 909 -29.75 39.47 10.43
CA PHE A 909 -30.46 40.72 10.13
C PHE A 909 -30.71 41.55 11.40
N GLU A 910 -31.14 40.93 12.50
CA GLU A 910 -31.28 41.60 13.80
C GLU A 910 -29.94 42.16 14.31
N CYS A 911 -28.84 41.44 14.06
CA CYS A 911 -27.49 41.96 14.33
C CYS A 911 -27.21 43.31 13.64
N LEU A 912 -27.73 43.54 12.43
CA LEU A 912 -27.55 44.82 11.71
C LEU A 912 -28.41 45.94 12.31
N LYS A 913 -29.58 45.62 12.87
CA LYS A 913 -30.46 46.61 13.51
C LYS A 913 -29.86 47.23 14.77
N PHE A 914 -28.95 46.54 15.46
CA PHE A 914 -28.25 47.09 16.63
C PHE A 914 -27.41 48.33 16.32
N GLU A 915 -27.12 48.60 15.05
CA GLU A 915 -26.46 49.84 14.64
C GLU A 915 -27.36 51.08 14.80
N GLY A 916 -28.66 50.90 15.02
CA GLY A 916 -29.60 51.97 15.35
C GLY A 916 -29.93 52.89 14.19
N ASP A 917 -29.85 52.40 12.95
CA ASP A 917 -30.26 53.18 11.78
C ASP A 917 -31.80 53.26 11.72
N PRO A 918 -32.40 54.47 11.86
CA PRO A 918 -33.85 54.63 11.87
C PRO A 918 -34.51 54.30 10.52
N ARG A 919 -33.72 54.09 9.45
CA ARG A 919 -34.25 53.66 8.14
C ARG A 919 -34.61 52.17 8.11
N HIS A 920 -34.19 51.40 9.10
CA HIS A 920 -34.43 49.95 9.20
C HIS A 920 -35.49 49.60 10.27
N ASP A 921 -36.45 50.51 10.47
CA ASP A 921 -37.55 50.40 11.43
C ASP A 921 -38.72 49.55 10.87
N PHE A 922 -38.42 48.30 10.54
CA PHE A 922 -39.38 47.26 10.18
C PHE A 922 -39.14 46.04 11.06
N GLU A 923 -40.17 45.25 11.34
CA GLU A 923 -40.03 44.04 12.16
C GLU A 923 -39.39 42.89 11.36
N ILE A 924 -38.59 42.03 11.99
CA ILE A 924 -38.09 40.80 11.35
C ILE A 924 -38.61 39.61 12.15
N LEU A 925 -39.30 38.69 11.49
CA LEU A 925 -39.87 37.50 12.12
C LEU A 925 -39.60 36.25 11.30
N ASP A 926 -39.52 35.13 11.99
CA ASP A 926 -39.74 33.84 11.36
C ASP A 926 -41.22 33.68 10.98
N VAL A 927 -41.52 33.02 9.85
CA VAL A 927 -42.89 32.77 9.38
C VAL A 927 -43.70 32.03 10.45
N VAL A 928 -43.12 31.05 11.14
CA VAL A 928 -43.79 30.31 12.23
C VAL A 928 -44.14 31.25 13.38
N SER A 929 -43.20 32.11 13.79
CA SER A 929 -43.41 33.11 14.84
C SER A 929 -44.50 34.14 14.47
N PHE A 930 -44.52 34.57 13.21
CA PHE A 930 -45.56 35.48 12.71
C PHE A 930 -46.95 34.83 12.79
N LEU A 931 -47.08 33.59 12.29
CA LEU A 931 -48.35 32.85 12.31
C LEU A 931 -48.84 32.60 13.74
N ALA A 932 -47.96 32.12 14.63
CA ALA A 932 -48.29 31.85 16.02
C ALA A 932 -48.79 33.11 16.73
N ARG A 933 -48.11 34.25 16.51
CA ARG A 933 -48.55 35.54 17.05
C ARG A 933 -49.96 35.90 16.60
N GLN A 934 -50.29 35.73 15.32
CA GLN A 934 -51.62 36.08 14.81
C GLN A 934 -52.72 35.17 15.37
N ILE A 935 -52.41 33.90 15.60
CA ILE A 935 -53.35 32.95 16.22
C ILE A 935 -53.58 33.31 17.70
N GLU A 936 -52.52 33.64 18.44
CA GLU A 936 -52.63 34.03 19.85
C GLU A 936 -53.37 35.35 20.03
N GLU A 937 -53.09 36.37 19.21
CA GLU A 937 -53.80 37.65 19.25
C GLU A 937 -55.30 37.46 18.98
N LYS A 938 -55.65 36.58 18.04
CA LYS A 938 -57.05 36.26 17.77
C LYS A 938 -57.73 35.48 18.90
N LYS A 939 -57.03 34.59 19.60
CA LYS A 939 -57.55 33.88 20.79
C LYS A 939 -57.83 34.83 21.96
N GLN A 940 -57.22 36.02 21.98
CA GLN A 940 -57.39 37.03 23.02
C GLN A 940 -58.53 38.05 22.75
N VAL A 941 -59.07 38.07 21.53
CA VAL A 941 -60.23 38.89 21.10
C VAL A 941 -61.52 38.09 21.20
#